data_AF-A0A811QYL2-F1
#
_entry.id   AF-A0A811QYL2-F1
#
_cell.length_a   1.000
_cell.length_b   1.000
_cell.length_c   1.000
_cell.angle_alpha   90.00
_cell.angle_beta   90.00
_cell.angle_gamma   90.00
#
_symmetry.space_group_name_H-M   'P 1'
#
loop_
_entity.id
_entity.type
_entity.pdbx_description
1 polymer ?
#
loop_
_entity_poly.entity_id
_entity_poly.type
_entity_poly.pdbx_seq_one_letter_code
_entity_poly.pdbx_strand_id
1 'polypeptide(L)'
;MPPLFLSLLVLLPVLPLPHASADADICIVGGGISGASTAFFLTNYTTSLAGAQLRVFERRHKVGGRLGTVTLAGDSFEAGGSIIHPRNLHARRFADLLGLAAKVGGDDDWLGIWDGKSFVFQTLRPPPTGSSWWRRKLHSLLNSLLLLRRYGLSLLKMDKFVQEMLQRFMLFYNGLESRPVFATVEEMLQWTGLYGLTRRTLEEELLDAGLNTQTIAELVTVITRINYGQSTHISGLAGAVSLAGSESGLWAVKGGNWQLAAGLLKTSNATLHLQEGIDSITDAGDYYVLRSNTGSEYNCTATVVATPLDEVNITFSPPISIPPRKMQHTHATFVRGLLNPGYFGVNSASNVPELIGTLELPDIPFSCISVLKRYSEDDMAYKMFSRAKLDDGLLDQIFSARKETIRINWAAYPHYEAPEEFGPIVLDGKQLYYVNTFESAASAIETGAVAAENVARLIISRLSLPQRGVEPDAPHIKSFAEQEEEGSQRRHVTYLFRRPSIGDIVFFKVPSAVQVCLLPSAPPLLNQILALSTLKMCSFQFQNYGVNKDVVFIKRVLATPGDFIEVRQGQLIVNGIALKEHYTATHALYTMEAMRLPEGHVFVMGDNRNNSCGSRAWGPLPIANIVGRYMTSFTRSSFQ
;
A
#
# COMPACT_ATOMS: atom_id res chain seq x y z
N MET A 1 48.61 50.68 41.25
CA MET A 1 47.74 49.54 41.63
C MET A 1 46.51 49.53 40.74
N PRO A 2 46.37 48.58 39.80
CA PRO A 2 45.09 48.19 39.23
C PRO A 2 44.61 46.85 39.82
N PRO A 3 43.30 46.53 39.80
CA PRO A 3 42.75 45.38 40.50
C PRO A 3 42.91 44.08 39.68
N LEU A 4 43.24 42.99 40.38
CA LEU A 4 43.18 41.63 39.84
C LEU A 4 41.73 41.20 39.65
N PHE A 5 41.34 40.86 38.41
CA PHE A 5 40.15 40.05 38.14
C PHE A 5 40.56 38.57 38.14
N LEU A 6 40.13 37.83 39.15
CA LEU A 6 40.28 36.38 39.26
C LEU A 6 39.17 35.72 38.44
N SER A 7 39.52 35.09 37.31
CA SER A 7 38.60 34.27 36.52
C SER A 7 38.38 32.93 37.21
N LEU A 8 37.21 32.74 37.84
CA LEU A 8 36.79 31.47 38.40
C LEU A 8 36.31 30.55 37.27
N LEU A 9 37.11 29.55 36.91
CA LEU A 9 36.71 28.49 35.98
C LEU A 9 35.78 27.53 36.74
N VAL A 10 34.48 27.58 36.46
CA VAL A 10 33.52 26.59 36.96
C VAL A 10 33.66 25.33 36.10
N LEU A 11 34.35 24.32 36.64
CA LEU A 11 34.33 22.94 36.13
C LEU A 11 32.96 22.35 36.41
N LEU A 12 32.06 22.37 35.42
CA LEU A 12 30.87 21.53 35.41
C LEU A 12 31.31 20.06 35.36
N PRO A 13 30.78 19.16 36.21
CA PRO A 13 31.08 17.75 36.09
C PRO A 13 30.43 17.26 34.80
N VAL A 14 31.26 16.79 33.87
CA VAL A 14 30.79 15.98 32.74
C VAL A 14 30.27 14.68 33.34
N LEU A 15 28.94 14.57 33.47
CA LEU A 15 28.30 13.29 33.77
C LEU A 15 28.67 12.32 32.63
N PRO A 16 29.18 11.12 32.94
CA PRO A 16 29.40 10.12 31.91
C PRO A 16 28.07 9.78 31.25
N LEU A 17 28.02 9.82 29.92
CA LEU A 17 26.95 9.18 29.15
C LEU A 17 26.87 7.70 29.57
N PRO A 18 25.69 7.15 29.86
CA PRO A 18 25.57 5.74 30.22
C PRO A 18 26.10 4.92 29.05
N HIS A 19 27.19 4.21 29.30
CA HIS A 19 27.70 3.22 28.37
C HIS A 19 26.69 2.08 28.35
N ALA A 20 26.07 1.83 27.19
CA ALA A 20 25.27 0.63 26.98
C ALA A 20 26.11 -0.58 27.43
N SER A 21 25.56 -1.42 28.32
CA SER A 21 26.25 -2.65 28.70
C SER A 21 26.49 -3.46 27.42
N ALA A 22 27.71 -3.96 27.25
CA ALA A 22 28.18 -4.59 26.02
C ALA A 22 27.47 -5.92 25.67
N ASP A 23 26.46 -6.35 26.44
CA ASP A 23 25.87 -7.70 26.40
C ASP A 23 24.32 -7.73 26.40
N ALA A 24 23.61 -6.60 26.32
CA ALA A 24 22.14 -6.59 26.35
C ALA A 24 21.50 -6.50 24.94
N ASP A 25 20.52 -7.38 24.69
CA ASP A 25 19.97 -7.64 23.35
C ASP A 25 18.87 -6.65 22.94
N ILE A 26 18.43 -6.71 21.69
CA ILE A 26 17.17 -6.06 21.26
C ILE A 26 16.10 -7.14 21.16
N CYS A 27 15.00 -6.96 21.89
CA CYS A 27 13.97 -7.97 22.06
C CYS A 27 12.65 -7.55 21.42
N ILE A 28 12.03 -8.45 20.65
CA ILE A 28 10.72 -8.23 20.01
C ILE A 28 9.76 -9.30 20.49
N VAL A 29 8.65 -8.89 21.09
CA VAL A 29 7.61 -9.78 21.62
C VAL A 29 6.48 -9.89 20.61
N GLY A 30 6.47 -10.94 19.81
CA GLY A 30 5.47 -11.26 18.79
C GLY A 30 6.07 -11.47 17.39
N GLY A 31 5.84 -12.65 16.80
CA GLY A 31 6.33 -13.03 15.47
C GLY A 31 5.36 -12.69 14.32
N GLY A 32 4.47 -11.72 14.51
CA GLY A 32 3.57 -11.21 13.46
C GLY A 32 4.28 -10.29 12.46
N ILE A 33 3.52 -9.71 11.51
CA ILE A 33 4.09 -8.84 10.48
C ILE A 33 4.79 -7.60 11.06
N SER A 34 4.23 -6.96 12.09
CA SER A 34 4.84 -5.78 12.73
C SER A 34 6.17 -6.12 13.40
N GLY A 35 6.24 -7.23 14.14
CA GLY A 35 7.47 -7.68 14.80
C GLY A 35 8.53 -8.12 13.79
N ALA A 36 8.14 -8.91 12.78
CA ALA A 36 9.03 -9.34 11.71
C ALA A 36 9.55 -8.17 10.86
N SER A 37 8.71 -7.17 10.57
CA SER A 37 9.12 -5.95 9.86
C SER A 37 10.07 -5.10 10.70
N THR A 38 9.82 -5.00 12.01
CA THR A 38 10.70 -4.25 12.93
C THR A 38 12.09 -4.88 12.96
N ALA A 39 12.16 -6.21 13.09
CA ALA A 39 13.40 -6.97 13.00
C ALA A 39 14.14 -6.67 11.69
N PHE A 40 13.42 -6.73 10.57
CA PHE A 40 13.98 -6.48 9.24
C PHE A 40 14.55 -5.07 9.10
N PHE A 41 13.80 -4.03 9.49
CA PHE A 41 14.26 -2.66 9.36
C PHE A 41 15.44 -2.33 10.28
N LEU A 42 15.46 -2.86 11.51
CA LEU A 42 16.61 -2.73 12.40
C LEU A 42 17.89 -3.29 11.75
N THR A 43 17.82 -4.52 11.23
CA THR A 43 18.97 -5.17 10.59
C THR A 43 19.35 -4.48 9.27
N ASN A 44 18.38 -3.99 8.50
CA ASN A 44 18.65 -3.43 7.17
C ASN A 44 19.10 -1.96 7.19
N TYR A 45 18.75 -1.19 8.22
CA TYR A 45 19.15 0.21 8.35
C TYR A 45 20.42 0.42 9.17
N THR A 46 20.93 -0.62 9.82
CA THR A 46 22.17 -0.55 10.62
C THR A 46 23.30 -1.38 10.01
N THR A 47 24.55 -0.96 10.23
CA THR A 47 25.74 -1.77 9.88
C THR A 47 26.05 -2.80 10.95
N SER A 48 25.70 -2.50 12.20
CA SER A 48 25.88 -3.36 13.37
C SER A 48 24.87 -2.96 14.44
N LEU A 49 24.41 -3.93 15.22
CA LEU A 49 23.61 -3.71 16.44
C LEU A 49 24.50 -3.43 17.66
N ALA A 50 25.69 -2.88 17.46
CA ALA A 50 26.67 -2.56 18.51
C ALA A 50 27.03 -3.75 19.42
N GLY A 51 27.02 -4.97 18.88
CA GLY A 51 27.30 -6.21 19.62
C GLY A 51 26.06 -6.93 20.16
N ALA A 52 24.89 -6.28 20.18
CA ALA A 52 23.64 -6.88 20.61
C ALA A 52 23.10 -7.93 19.62
N GLN A 53 22.44 -8.97 20.13
CA GLN A 53 21.66 -9.90 19.32
C GLN A 53 20.22 -9.42 19.19
N LEU A 54 19.58 -9.77 18.09
CA LEU A 54 18.15 -9.54 17.89
C LEU A 54 17.38 -10.80 18.27
N ARG A 55 16.50 -10.73 19.27
CA ARG A 55 15.65 -11.85 19.71
C ARG A 55 14.20 -11.58 19.40
N VAL A 56 13.49 -12.60 18.91
CA VAL A 56 12.04 -12.54 18.69
C VAL A 56 11.35 -13.68 19.44
N PHE A 57 10.36 -13.34 20.26
CA PHE A 57 9.60 -14.28 21.07
C PHE A 57 8.20 -14.47 20.47
N GLU A 58 7.83 -15.70 20.14
CA GLU A 58 6.53 -16.07 19.61
C GLU A 58 5.91 -17.16 20.49
N ARG A 59 4.77 -16.83 21.13
CA ARG A 59 4.06 -17.74 22.03
C ARG A 59 3.50 -18.98 21.33
N ARG A 60 3.36 -18.96 20.00
CA ARG A 60 2.86 -20.09 19.20
C ARG A 60 3.99 -20.90 18.59
N HIS A 61 3.66 -22.09 18.09
CA HIS A 61 4.61 -22.96 17.38
C HIS A 61 4.99 -22.45 15.98
N LYS A 62 4.39 -21.35 15.50
CA LYS A 62 4.61 -20.79 14.18
C LYS A 62 4.44 -19.27 14.21
N VAL A 63 5.25 -18.58 13.41
CA VAL A 63 5.20 -17.13 13.17
C VAL A 63 4.12 -16.75 12.17
N GLY A 64 3.87 -15.45 12.03
CA GLY A 64 2.88 -14.87 11.12
C GLY A 64 1.65 -14.27 11.82
N GLY A 65 1.45 -14.57 13.11
CA GLY A 65 0.36 -14.00 13.91
C GLY A 65 -1.01 -14.22 13.27
N ARG A 66 -1.67 -13.12 12.84
CA ARG A 66 -2.98 -13.13 12.16
C ARG A 66 -2.92 -13.47 10.66
N LEU A 67 -1.76 -13.78 10.10
CA LEU A 67 -1.59 -14.22 8.71
C LEU A 67 -1.68 -15.75 8.56
N GLY A 68 -2.41 -16.40 9.48
CA GLY A 68 -2.49 -17.86 9.54
C GLY A 68 -3.25 -18.47 8.36
N THR A 69 -2.99 -19.75 8.10
CA THR A 69 -3.66 -20.57 7.08
C THR A 69 -4.36 -21.76 7.71
N VAL A 70 -5.41 -22.26 7.06
CA VAL A 70 -6.06 -23.55 7.36
C VAL A 70 -5.85 -24.52 6.23
N THR A 71 -5.72 -25.81 6.58
CA THR A 71 -5.75 -26.89 5.61
C THR A 71 -7.15 -27.50 5.61
N LEU A 72 -7.82 -27.51 4.46
CA LEU A 72 -9.13 -28.12 4.25
C LEU A 72 -9.05 -29.01 3.01
N ALA A 73 -9.39 -30.29 3.12
CA ALA A 73 -9.26 -31.27 2.04
C ALA A 73 -7.86 -31.32 1.36
N GLY A 74 -6.79 -31.07 2.12
CA GLY A 74 -5.41 -31.04 1.62
C GLY A 74 -4.99 -29.74 0.92
N ASP A 75 -5.92 -28.79 0.70
CA ASP A 75 -5.61 -27.46 0.21
C ASP A 75 -5.41 -26.47 1.37
N SER A 76 -4.47 -25.54 1.22
CA SER A 76 -4.20 -24.49 2.21
C SER A 76 -4.86 -23.18 1.81
N PHE A 77 -5.62 -22.59 2.73
CA PHE A 77 -6.36 -21.34 2.54
C PHE A 77 -6.01 -20.32 3.62
N GLU A 78 -6.04 -19.04 3.26
CA GLU A 78 -5.84 -17.94 4.22
C GLU A 78 -6.97 -17.89 5.23
N ALA A 79 -6.61 -17.88 6.51
CA ALA A 79 -7.56 -17.83 7.62
C ALA A 79 -7.78 -16.43 8.21
N GLY A 80 -6.76 -15.57 8.16
CA GLY A 80 -6.84 -14.18 8.62
C GLY A 80 -6.55 -13.20 7.51
N GLY A 81 -5.50 -12.36 7.67
CA GLY A 81 -5.12 -11.31 6.70
C GLY A 81 -4.81 -11.88 5.32
N SER A 82 -5.81 -11.85 4.43
CA SER A 82 -5.82 -12.64 3.19
C SER A 82 -5.53 -11.86 1.93
N ILE A 83 -5.63 -10.53 1.95
CA ILE A 83 -5.49 -9.68 0.76
C ILE A 83 -4.42 -8.60 0.99
N ILE A 84 -3.68 -8.28 -0.07
CA ILE A 84 -2.67 -7.24 -0.13
C ILE A 84 -3.02 -6.33 -1.30
N HIS A 85 -3.09 -5.04 -1.04
CA HIS A 85 -3.38 -4.03 -2.04
C HIS A 85 -2.12 -3.72 -2.89
N PRO A 86 -2.23 -3.43 -4.20
CA PRO A 86 -1.07 -3.09 -5.04
C PRO A 86 -0.20 -1.93 -4.54
N ARG A 87 -0.79 -0.97 -3.81
CA ARG A 87 -0.08 0.16 -3.19
C ARG A 87 0.49 -0.13 -1.80
N ASN A 88 0.43 -1.37 -1.33
CA ASN A 88 1.13 -1.83 -0.13
C ASN A 88 2.60 -2.09 -0.47
N LEU A 89 3.41 -1.03 -0.46
CA LEU A 89 4.76 -1.07 -1.03
C LEU A 89 5.73 -1.86 -0.18
N HIS A 90 5.59 -1.88 1.15
CA HIS A 90 6.39 -2.75 2.01
C HIS A 90 6.05 -4.22 1.76
N ALA A 91 4.77 -4.60 1.80
CA ALA A 91 4.36 -5.98 1.54
C ALA A 91 4.88 -6.49 0.18
N ARG A 92 4.81 -5.64 -0.86
CA ARG A 92 5.36 -5.94 -2.19
C ARG A 92 6.89 -6.10 -2.17
N ARG A 93 7.61 -5.14 -1.57
CA ARG A 93 9.07 -5.21 -1.42
C ARG A 93 9.52 -6.45 -0.67
N PHE A 94 8.80 -6.82 0.39
CA PHE A 94 9.08 -8.03 1.15
C PHE A 94 8.87 -9.28 0.30
N ALA A 95 7.78 -9.36 -0.46
CA ALA A 95 7.55 -10.49 -1.36
C ALA A 95 8.65 -10.59 -2.44
N ASP A 96 9.04 -9.47 -3.06
CA ASP A 96 10.09 -9.42 -4.08
C ASP A 96 11.44 -9.84 -3.49
N LEU A 97 11.81 -9.31 -2.31
CA LEU A 97 13.05 -9.66 -1.60
C LEU A 97 13.13 -11.16 -1.28
N LEU A 98 12.00 -11.75 -0.90
CA LEU A 98 11.91 -13.15 -0.49
C LEU A 98 11.68 -14.11 -1.67
N GLY A 99 11.57 -13.60 -2.91
CA GLY A 99 11.27 -14.40 -4.10
C GLY A 99 9.90 -15.07 -4.05
N LEU A 100 8.94 -14.47 -3.34
CA LEU A 100 7.61 -15.04 -3.12
C LEU A 100 6.70 -14.75 -4.32
N ALA A 101 6.07 -15.79 -4.86
CA ALA A 101 5.15 -15.66 -5.97
C ALA A 101 3.80 -15.06 -5.52
N ALA A 102 3.29 -14.09 -6.28
CA ALA A 102 1.94 -13.56 -6.08
C ALA A 102 0.89 -14.52 -6.65
N LYS A 103 -0.18 -14.73 -5.88
CA LYS A 103 -1.47 -15.26 -6.33
C LYS A 103 -2.41 -14.08 -6.46
N VAL A 104 -2.76 -13.73 -7.69
CA VAL A 104 -3.79 -12.71 -7.95
C VAL A 104 -5.15 -13.38 -7.80
N GLY A 105 -6.09 -12.71 -7.12
CA GLY A 105 -7.48 -13.14 -7.10
C GLY A 105 -8.10 -13.06 -8.50
N GLY A 106 -9.25 -13.70 -8.72
CA GLY A 106 -10.05 -13.36 -9.90
C GLY A 106 -10.74 -12.01 -9.64
N ASP A 107 -10.58 -11.03 -10.53
CA ASP A 107 -11.34 -9.76 -10.46
C ASP A 107 -12.84 -9.96 -10.81
N ASP A 108 -13.26 -11.21 -11.08
CA ASP A 108 -14.56 -11.60 -11.63
C ASP A 108 -15.43 -12.41 -10.63
N ASP A 109 -15.29 -12.18 -9.32
CA ASP A 109 -16.12 -12.87 -8.34
C ASP A 109 -17.60 -12.48 -8.51
N TRP A 110 -18.45 -13.48 -8.73
CA TRP A 110 -19.89 -13.30 -8.83
C TRP A 110 -20.46 -12.87 -7.47
N LEU A 111 -20.77 -11.59 -7.31
CA LEU A 111 -21.22 -10.95 -6.07
C LEU A 111 -22.75 -10.97 -5.97
N GLY A 112 -23.25 -11.33 -4.79
CA GLY A 112 -24.62 -11.11 -4.35
C GLY A 112 -24.68 -10.38 -3.02
N ILE A 113 -25.57 -9.38 -2.92
CA ILE A 113 -25.91 -8.71 -1.67
C ILE A 113 -27.22 -9.30 -1.15
N TRP A 114 -27.17 -9.90 0.04
CA TRP A 114 -28.27 -10.64 0.64
C TRP A 114 -28.81 -9.95 1.91
N ASP A 115 -30.13 -9.90 2.04
CA ASP A 115 -30.84 -9.21 3.13
C ASP A 115 -31.38 -10.13 4.23
N GLY A 116 -31.01 -11.42 4.22
CA GLY A 116 -31.60 -12.42 5.13
C GLY A 116 -32.68 -13.29 4.48
N LYS A 117 -33.21 -12.89 3.32
CA LYS A 117 -34.31 -13.59 2.63
C LYS A 117 -34.07 -13.73 1.14
N SER A 118 -33.57 -12.67 0.50
CA SER A 118 -33.38 -12.59 -0.95
C SER A 118 -32.15 -11.76 -1.32
N PHE A 119 -31.68 -11.92 -2.55
CA PHE A 119 -30.61 -11.08 -3.07
C PHE A 119 -31.17 -9.76 -3.59
N VAL A 120 -30.90 -8.66 -2.89
CA VAL A 120 -31.33 -7.30 -3.27
C VAL A 120 -30.53 -6.74 -4.45
N PHE A 121 -29.33 -7.28 -4.67
CA PHE A 121 -28.47 -6.97 -5.79
C PHE A 121 -27.57 -8.17 -6.12
N GLN A 122 -27.31 -8.39 -7.42
CA GLN A 122 -26.32 -9.37 -7.89
C GLN A 122 -25.58 -8.81 -9.10
N THR A 123 -24.28 -9.08 -9.19
CA THR A 123 -23.53 -8.89 -10.44
C THR A 123 -23.89 -9.96 -11.45
N LEU A 124 -23.50 -9.74 -12.70
CA LEU A 124 -23.72 -10.73 -13.76
C LEU A 124 -22.84 -11.97 -13.51
N ARG A 125 -23.43 -13.16 -13.63
CA ARG A 125 -22.69 -14.42 -13.54
C ARG A 125 -21.52 -14.42 -14.54
N PRO A 126 -20.29 -14.77 -14.12
CA PRO A 126 -19.13 -14.77 -14.98
C PRO A 126 -19.27 -15.79 -16.11
N PRO A 127 -18.74 -15.49 -17.30
CA PRO A 127 -18.79 -16.42 -18.42
C PRO A 127 -17.91 -17.66 -18.13
N PRO A 128 -18.21 -18.84 -18.72
CA PRO A 128 -17.44 -20.06 -18.48
C PRO A 128 -15.94 -19.91 -18.77
N THR A 129 -15.11 -20.71 -18.09
CA THR A 129 -13.68 -20.78 -18.35
C THR A 129 -13.40 -21.10 -19.82
N GLY A 130 -12.47 -20.36 -20.44
CA GLY A 130 -12.19 -20.47 -21.89
C GLY A 130 -13.04 -19.57 -22.80
N SER A 131 -13.92 -18.74 -22.23
CA SER A 131 -14.69 -17.75 -23.01
C SER A 131 -13.79 -16.74 -23.73
N SER A 132 -14.18 -16.38 -24.97
CA SER A 132 -13.49 -15.37 -25.79
C SER A 132 -13.27 -14.06 -25.04
N TRP A 133 -12.13 -13.40 -25.27
CA TRP A 133 -11.80 -12.09 -24.68
C TRP A 133 -12.90 -11.05 -24.89
N TRP A 134 -13.52 -11.01 -26.08
CA TRP A 134 -14.64 -10.10 -26.36
C TRP A 134 -15.87 -10.37 -25.47
N ARG A 135 -16.17 -11.64 -25.17
CA ARG A 135 -17.27 -12.00 -24.27
C ARG A 135 -16.98 -11.57 -22.83
N ARG A 136 -15.74 -11.74 -22.37
CA ARG A 136 -15.29 -11.27 -21.04
C ARG A 136 -15.36 -9.75 -20.93
N LYS A 137 -14.87 -9.04 -21.95
CA LYS A 137 -14.94 -7.57 -22.00
C LYS A 137 -16.38 -7.05 -22.04
N LEU A 138 -17.25 -7.69 -22.82
CA LEU A 138 -18.68 -7.35 -22.85
C LEU A 138 -19.35 -7.61 -21.51
N HIS A 139 -19.07 -8.75 -20.85
CA HIS A 139 -19.58 -9.06 -19.52
C HIS A 139 -19.14 -8.01 -18.49
N SER A 140 -17.86 -7.64 -18.45
CA SER A 140 -17.33 -6.60 -17.58
C SER A 140 -17.99 -5.23 -17.83
N LEU A 141 -18.20 -4.85 -19.09
CA LEU A 141 -18.92 -3.62 -19.46
C LEU A 141 -20.38 -3.65 -18.99
N LEU A 142 -21.10 -4.74 -19.24
CA LEU A 142 -22.49 -4.89 -18.82
C LEU A 142 -22.62 -4.88 -17.29
N ASN A 143 -21.68 -5.50 -16.58
CA ASN A 143 -21.65 -5.47 -15.12
C ASN A 143 -21.37 -4.06 -14.59
N SER A 144 -20.44 -3.33 -15.22
CA SER A 144 -20.16 -1.93 -14.91
C SER A 144 -21.38 -1.03 -15.14
N LEU A 145 -22.13 -1.25 -16.23
CA LEU A 145 -23.38 -0.54 -16.51
C LEU A 145 -24.48 -0.87 -15.49
N LEU A 146 -24.56 -2.13 -15.03
CA LEU A 146 -25.50 -2.55 -13.99
C LEU A 146 -25.20 -1.85 -12.65
N LEU A 147 -23.92 -1.80 -12.26
CA LEU A 147 -23.46 -1.08 -11.07
C LEU A 147 -23.73 0.42 -11.19
N LEU A 148 -23.40 1.03 -12.34
CA LEU A 148 -23.67 2.44 -12.61
C LEU A 148 -25.16 2.75 -12.59
N ARG A 149 -26.02 1.86 -13.10
CA ARG A 149 -27.46 2.04 -13.06
C ARG A 149 -28.01 2.05 -11.63
N ARG A 150 -27.47 1.21 -10.74
CA ARG A 150 -27.94 1.12 -9.35
C ARG A 150 -27.36 2.21 -8.46
N TYR A 151 -26.06 2.42 -8.53
CA TYR A 151 -25.32 3.28 -7.59
C TYR A 151 -24.96 4.65 -8.18
N GLY A 152 -25.07 4.82 -9.49
CA GLY A 152 -24.81 6.09 -10.16
C GLY A 152 -23.38 6.59 -9.97
N LEU A 153 -23.24 7.91 -9.91
CA LEU A 153 -21.95 8.57 -9.72
C LEU A 153 -21.32 8.36 -8.33
N SER A 154 -22.04 7.74 -7.38
CA SER A 154 -21.48 7.39 -6.07
C SER A 154 -20.26 6.49 -6.18
N LEU A 155 -20.16 5.65 -7.22
CA LEU A 155 -18.99 4.79 -7.46
C LEU A 155 -17.72 5.62 -7.74
N LEU A 156 -17.84 6.69 -8.54
CA LEU A 156 -16.72 7.60 -8.83
C LEU A 156 -16.34 8.43 -7.61
N LYS A 157 -17.32 8.82 -6.79
CA LYS A 157 -17.08 9.55 -5.54
C LYS A 157 -16.39 8.66 -4.50
N MET A 158 -16.79 7.40 -4.41
CA MET A 158 -16.15 6.39 -3.57
C MET A 158 -14.70 6.16 -3.98
N ASP A 159 -14.44 5.95 -5.28
CA ASP A 159 -13.07 5.81 -5.80
C ASP A 159 -12.24 7.06 -5.46
N LYS A 160 -12.74 8.25 -5.76
CA LYS A 160 -12.05 9.51 -5.43
C LYS A 160 -11.70 9.61 -3.94
N PHE A 161 -12.64 9.27 -3.04
CA PHE A 161 -12.42 9.27 -1.60
C PHE A 161 -11.27 8.32 -1.20
N VAL A 162 -11.25 7.11 -1.75
CA VAL A 162 -10.17 6.14 -1.50
C VAL A 162 -8.84 6.61 -2.08
N GLN A 163 -8.84 7.15 -3.31
CA GLN A 163 -7.62 7.64 -3.95
C GLN A 163 -6.99 8.82 -3.19
N GLU A 164 -7.79 9.74 -2.63
CA GLU A 164 -7.30 10.82 -1.78
C GLU A 164 -6.64 10.30 -0.49
N MET A 165 -7.24 9.29 0.16
CA MET A 165 -6.64 8.63 1.30
C MET A 165 -5.33 7.93 0.92
N LEU A 166 -5.34 7.14 -0.17
CA LEU A 166 -4.15 6.44 -0.64
C LEU A 166 -3.02 7.41 -0.97
N GLN A 167 -3.30 8.54 -1.63
CA GLN A 167 -2.30 9.55 -1.94
C GLN A 167 -1.61 10.09 -0.69
N ARG A 168 -2.37 10.36 0.38
CA ARG A 168 -1.83 10.77 1.68
C ARG A 168 -1.05 9.64 2.36
N PHE A 169 -1.54 8.41 2.29
CA PHE A 169 -0.85 7.23 2.82
C PHE A 169 0.51 7.00 2.14
N MET A 170 0.62 7.26 0.84
CA MET A 170 1.88 7.11 0.10
C MET A 170 3.03 7.97 0.65
N LEU A 171 2.74 9.03 1.40
CA LEU A 171 3.76 9.87 2.03
C LEU A 171 4.62 9.08 3.03
N PHE A 172 4.10 8.00 3.61
CA PHE A 172 4.90 7.12 4.46
C PHE A 172 6.05 6.45 3.70
N TYR A 173 6.07 6.41 2.37
CA TYR A 173 7.19 5.85 1.62
C TYR A 173 8.22 6.89 1.14
N ASN A 174 8.03 8.16 1.51
CA ASN A 174 9.01 9.20 1.22
C ASN A 174 10.37 8.86 1.82
N GLY A 175 11.44 9.37 1.20
CA GLY A 175 12.81 9.08 1.58
C GLY A 175 13.07 9.35 3.06
N LEU A 176 13.98 8.57 3.66
CA LEU A 176 14.26 8.58 5.11
C LEU A 176 14.66 9.97 5.64
N GLU A 177 15.31 10.79 4.82
CA GLU A 177 15.69 12.17 5.17
C GLU A 177 14.48 13.11 5.26
N SER A 178 13.49 12.92 4.39
CA SER A 178 12.31 13.78 4.27
C SER A 178 11.17 13.41 5.23
N ARG A 179 11.15 12.16 5.71
CA ARG A 179 10.11 11.66 6.61
C ARG A 179 10.59 11.77 8.06
N PRO A 180 9.89 12.49 8.94
CA PRO A 180 10.22 12.52 10.37
C PRO A 180 10.20 11.12 11.01
N VAL A 181 10.72 11.04 12.23
CA VAL A 181 10.55 9.89 13.11
C VAL A 181 9.56 10.32 14.20
N PHE A 182 8.48 9.57 14.36
CA PHE A 182 7.32 9.98 15.15
C PHE A 182 7.25 9.24 16.47
N ALA A 183 6.94 9.93 17.57
CA ALA A 183 6.80 9.32 18.89
C ALA A 183 5.36 8.83 19.16
N THR A 184 4.40 9.28 18.36
CA THR A 184 2.98 8.89 18.47
C THR A 184 2.36 8.62 17.10
N VAL A 185 1.30 7.82 17.07
CA VAL A 185 0.50 7.58 15.84
C VAL A 185 -0.23 8.85 15.42
N GLU A 186 -0.67 9.67 16.37
CA GLU A 186 -1.30 10.96 16.08
C GLU A 186 -0.39 11.85 15.23
N GLU A 187 0.89 11.99 15.59
CA GLU A 187 1.85 12.75 14.78
C GLU A 187 2.03 12.16 13.38
N MET A 188 2.10 10.83 13.25
CA MET A 188 2.18 10.14 11.96
C MET A 188 0.98 10.48 11.06
N LEU A 189 -0.23 10.45 11.63
CA LEU A 189 -1.47 10.71 10.91
C LEU A 189 -1.67 12.21 10.62
N GLN A 190 -1.26 13.10 11.51
CA GLN A 190 -1.31 14.54 11.28
C GLN A 190 -0.34 14.94 10.15
N TRP A 191 0.87 14.41 10.14
CA TRP A 191 1.86 14.69 9.11
C TRP A 191 1.41 14.25 7.71
N THR A 192 0.74 13.11 7.60
CA THR A 192 0.16 12.63 6.34
C THR A 192 -1.16 13.31 5.97
N GLY A 193 -1.78 14.04 6.90
CA GLY A 193 -3.13 14.61 6.74
C GLY A 193 -4.25 13.57 6.84
N LEU A 194 -3.99 12.40 7.44
CA LEU A 194 -4.97 11.33 7.65
C LEU A 194 -5.71 11.43 8.99
N TYR A 195 -5.22 12.24 9.94
CA TYR A 195 -5.80 12.34 11.29
C TYR A 195 -7.28 12.73 11.28
N GLY A 196 -7.71 13.63 10.38
CA GLY A 196 -9.12 14.04 10.29
C GLY A 196 -10.08 12.86 10.07
N LEU A 197 -9.65 11.85 9.29
CA LEU A 197 -10.45 10.67 8.99
C LEU A 197 -10.62 9.74 10.21
N THR A 198 -9.88 9.94 11.30
CA THR A 198 -10.07 9.16 12.54
C THR A 198 -11.04 9.81 13.52
N ARG A 199 -11.55 11.01 13.19
CA ARG A 199 -12.39 11.81 14.10
C ARG A 199 -13.89 11.65 13.84
N ARG A 200 -14.27 11.12 12.68
CA ARG A 200 -15.65 10.95 12.23
C ARG A 200 -15.86 9.54 11.70
N THR A 201 -17.12 9.11 11.66
CA THR A 201 -17.50 7.81 11.10
C THR A 201 -17.34 7.80 9.58
N LEU A 202 -17.15 6.61 9.00
CA LEU A 202 -17.11 6.44 7.54
C LEU A 202 -18.41 6.92 6.88
N GLU A 203 -19.56 6.65 7.49
CA GLU A 203 -20.85 7.11 6.97
C GLU A 203 -20.91 8.63 6.82
N GLU A 204 -20.51 9.37 7.85
CA GLU A 204 -20.47 10.84 7.80
C GLU A 204 -19.51 11.37 6.71
N GLU A 205 -18.30 10.81 6.62
CA GLU A 205 -17.31 11.19 5.61
C GLU A 205 -17.82 10.94 4.18
N LEU A 206 -18.51 9.82 3.95
CA LEU A 206 -19.04 9.46 2.63
C LEU A 206 -20.28 10.27 2.24
N LEU A 207 -21.14 10.60 3.20
CA LEU A 207 -22.27 11.51 2.98
C LEU A 207 -21.77 12.91 2.59
N ASP A 208 -20.75 13.42 3.29
CA ASP A 208 -20.12 14.71 2.97
C ASP A 208 -19.39 14.68 1.61
N ALA A 209 -18.78 13.55 1.24
CA ALA A 209 -18.25 13.32 -0.10
C ALA A 209 -19.35 13.19 -1.18
N GLY A 210 -20.62 13.18 -0.77
CA GLY A 210 -21.80 13.20 -1.63
C GLY A 210 -22.22 11.82 -2.15
N LEU A 211 -21.83 10.73 -1.50
CA LEU A 211 -22.37 9.40 -1.79
C LEU A 211 -23.83 9.33 -1.35
N ASN A 212 -24.65 8.64 -2.13
CA ASN A 212 -26.04 8.41 -1.73
C ASN A 212 -26.14 7.31 -0.65
N THR A 213 -27.21 7.36 0.15
CA THR A 213 -27.45 6.43 1.26
C THR A 213 -27.60 4.98 0.80
N GLN A 214 -28.14 4.73 -0.39
CA GLN A 214 -28.28 3.37 -0.92
C GLN A 214 -26.90 2.72 -1.19
N THR A 215 -25.97 3.44 -1.79
CA THR A 215 -24.60 2.96 -2.00
C THR A 215 -23.90 2.68 -0.67
N ILE A 216 -24.12 3.53 0.34
CA ILE A 216 -23.55 3.34 1.68
C ILE A 216 -24.15 2.10 2.37
N ALA A 217 -25.48 1.99 2.40
CA ALA A 217 -26.19 0.91 3.07
C ALA A 217 -26.01 -0.47 2.40
N GLU A 218 -25.79 -0.50 1.08
CA GLU A 218 -25.60 -1.75 0.34
C GLU A 218 -24.12 -2.05 0.10
N LEU A 219 -23.44 -1.26 -0.73
CA LEU A 219 -22.11 -1.60 -1.23
C LEU A 219 -21.03 -1.37 -0.15
N VAL A 220 -20.98 -0.16 0.41
CA VAL A 220 -19.96 0.22 1.42
C VAL A 220 -20.10 -0.67 2.66
N THR A 221 -21.33 -0.83 3.17
CA THR A 221 -21.63 -1.68 4.32
C THR A 221 -21.20 -3.14 4.10
N VAL A 222 -21.48 -3.71 2.93
CA VAL A 222 -21.02 -5.06 2.60
C VAL A 222 -19.49 -5.15 2.62
N ILE A 223 -18.78 -4.17 2.02
CA ILE A 223 -17.32 -4.13 2.00
C ILE A 223 -16.75 -4.06 3.42
N THR A 224 -17.27 -3.15 4.26
CA THR A 224 -16.78 -3.01 5.64
C THR A 224 -17.05 -4.23 6.50
N ARG A 225 -18.20 -4.88 6.31
CA ARG A 225 -18.56 -6.13 6.99
C ARG A 225 -17.68 -7.29 6.57
N ILE A 226 -17.32 -7.40 5.30
CA ILE A 226 -16.38 -8.43 4.80
C ILE A 226 -14.99 -8.21 5.39
N ASN A 227 -14.47 -6.97 5.30
CA ASN A 227 -13.07 -6.68 5.59
C ASN A 227 -12.81 -6.53 7.09
N TYR A 228 -13.70 -5.88 7.84
CA TYR A 228 -13.54 -5.57 9.26
C TYR A 228 -14.57 -6.22 10.18
N GLY A 229 -15.61 -6.86 9.63
CA GLY A 229 -16.70 -7.39 10.45
C GLY A 229 -17.52 -6.29 11.13
N GLN A 230 -17.46 -5.05 10.67
CA GLN A 230 -18.08 -3.87 11.29
C GLN A 230 -18.88 -3.07 10.25
N SER A 231 -19.83 -2.25 10.71
CA SER A 231 -20.67 -1.42 9.85
C SER A 231 -19.93 -0.14 9.40
N THR A 232 -20.62 0.76 8.72
CA THR A 232 -20.11 2.09 8.33
C THR A 232 -19.92 3.06 9.51
N HIS A 233 -20.20 2.62 10.74
CA HIS A 233 -19.97 3.41 11.96
C HIS A 233 -18.52 3.36 12.44
N ILE A 234 -17.66 2.54 11.81
CA ILE A 234 -16.21 2.61 12.02
C ILE A 234 -15.66 3.98 11.63
N SER A 235 -14.48 4.35 12.13
CA SER A 235 -13.82 5.60 11.72
C SER A 235 -13.57 5.67 10.22
N GLY A 236 -13.60 6.89 9.68
CA GLY A 236 -13.40 7.17 8.26
C GLY A 236 -12.10 6.60 7.70
N LEU A 237 -11.01 6.57 8.48
CA LEU A 237 -9.73 6.02 8.05
C LEU A 237 -9.77 4.49 7.94
N ALA A 238 -10.24 3.79 8.97
CA ALA A 238 -10.43 2.35 8.93
C ALA A 238 -11.38 1.94 7.79
N GLY A 239 -12.44 2.73 7.60
CA GLY A 239 -13.38 2.61 6.49
C GLY A 239 -12.75 2.82 5.11
N ALA A 240 -11.95 3.86 4.93
CA ALA A 240 -11.24 4.11 3.67
C ALA A 240 -10.25 2.96 3.35
N VAL A 241 -9.54 2.45 4.35
CA VAL A 241 -8.68 1.26 4.19
C VAL A 241 -9.50 0.02 3.83
N SER A 242 -10.70 -0.11 4.40
CA SER A 242 -11.64 -1.18 4.05
C SER A 242 -12.04 -1.11 2.57
N LEU A 243 -12.40 0.08 2.08
CA LEU A 243 -12.80 0.31 0.70
C LEU A 243 -11.63 0.08 -0.27
N ALA A 244 -10.41 0.49 0.07
CA ALA A 244 -9.22 0.14 -0.70
C ALA A 244 -9.04 -1.38 -0.85
N GLY A 245 -9.44 -2.16 0.16
CA GLY A 245 -9.48 -3.62 0.13
C GLY A 245 -10.56 -4.22 -0.78
N SER A 246 -11.24 -3.41 -1.59
CA SER A 246 -12.22 -3.85 -2.61
C SER A 246 -11.88 -3.34 -4.03
N GLU A 247 -10.76 -2.64 -4.21
CA GLU A 247 -10.26 -2.27 -5.54
C GLU A 247 -9.77 -3.49 -6.32
N SER A 248 -9.57 -3.34 -7.63
CA SER A 248 -9.03 -4.40 -8.50
C SER A 248 -7.54 -4.68 -8.26
N GLY A 249 -7.08 -5.87 -8.61
CA GLY A 249 -5.64 -6.21 -8.58
C GLY A 249 -5.12 -6.59 -7.19
N LEU A 250 -6.01 -6.87 -6.24
CA LEU A 250 -5.65 -7.44 -4.94
C LEU A 250 -4.93 -8.78 -5.14
N TRP A 251 -3.93 -9.01 -4.31
CA TRP A 251 -3.11 -10.22 -4.39
C TRP A 251 -2.81 -10.79 -3.01
N ALA A 252 -2.38 -12.04 -3.00
CA ALA A 252 -1.89 -12.73 -1.82
C ALA A 252 -0.61 -13.49 -2.17
N VAL A 253 0.18 -13.87 -1.16
CA VAL A 253 1.34 -14.74 -1.40
C VAL A 253 0.87 -16.16 -1.68
N LYS A 254 1.36 -16.77 -2.77
CA LYS A 254 1.11 -18.19 -3.06
C LYS A 254 1.65 -19.05 -1.91
N GLY A 255 0.77 -19.83 -1.27
CA GLY A 255 1.11 -20.66 -0.11
C GLY A 255 0.95 -19.98 1.26
N GLY A 256 0.59 -18.69 1.27
CA GLY A 256 0.17 -17.98 2.48
C GLY A 256 1.02 -16.74 2.81
N ASN A 257 0.36 -15.68 3.28
CA ASN A 257 0.93 -14.38 3.65
C ASN A 257 1.82 -14.47 4.89
N TRP A 258 1.67 -15.49 5.75
CA TRP A 258 2.59 -15.76 6.87
C TRP A 258 4.06 -15.87 6.41
N GLN A 259 4.29 -16.25 5.15
CA GLN A 259 5.64 -16.36 4.58
C GLN A 259 6.37 -15.01 4.55
N LEU A 260 5.65 -13.88 4.50
CA LEU A 260 6.26 -12.56 4.64
C LEU A 260 6.95 -12.43 6.00
N ALA A 261 6.22 -12.66 7.10
CA ALA A 261 6.77 -12.58 8.45
C ALA A 261 7.90 -13.61 8.66
N ALA A 262 7.69 -14.86 8.25
CA ALA A 262 8.71 -15.91 8.39
C ALA A 262 9.99 -15.59 7.62
N GLY A 263 9.88 -15.12 6.38
CA GLY A 263 11.02 -14.77 5.55
C GLY A 263 11.78 -13.56 6.09
N LEU A 264 11.07 -12.52 6.56
CA LEU A 264 11.71 -11.34 7.15
C LEU A 264 12.51 -11.68 8.41
N LEU A 265 11.95 -12.49 9.31
CA LEU A 265 12.67 -12.96 10.51
C LEU A 265 13.93 -13.74 10.15
N LYS A 266 13.85 -14.62 9.14
CA LYS A 266 14.99 -15.38 8.63
C LYS A 266 16.06 -14.47 8.05
N THR A 267 15.70 -13.49 7.23
CA THR A 267 16.64 -12.53 6.62
C THR A 267 17.27 -11.59 7.65
N SER A 268 16.57 -11.32 8.76
CA SER A 268 17.06 -10.46 9.84
C SER A 268 18.13 -11.12 10.71
N ASN A 269 18.38 -12.43 10.52
CA ASN A 269 19.22 -13.26 11.38
C ASN A 269 18.84 -13.15 12.88
N ALA A 270 17.54 -12.98 13.15
CA ALA A 270 17.04 -12.89 14.51
C ALA A 270 16.98 -14.27 15.16
N THR A 271 17.36 -14.34 16.43
CA THR A 271 17.18 -15.55 17.24
C THR A 271 15.70 -15.69 17.59
N LEU A 272 15.04 -16.65 16.97
CA LEU A 272 13.60 -16.89 17.11
C LEU A 272 13.31 -17.93 18.20
N HIS A 273 12.56 -17.52 19.22
CA HIS A 273 12.05 -18.38 20.28
C HIS A 273 10.58 -18.70 20.03
N LEU A 274 10.28 -19.93 19.65
CA LEU A 274 8.92 -20.42 19.39
C LEU A 274 8.34 -21.10 20.63
N GLN A 275 7.02 -21.01 20.80
CA GLN A 275 6.31 -21.50 21.97
C GLN A 275 6.78 -20.85 23.28
N GLU A 276 7.37 -19.66 23.19
CA GLU A 276 7.88 -18.90 24.31
C GLU A 276 7.20 -17.53 24.31
N GLY A 277 6.25 -17.36 25.23
CA GLY A 277 5.57 -16.10 25.50
C GLY A 277 6.28 -15.33 26.61
N ILE A 278 6.20 -14.00 26.57
CA ILE A 278 6.71 -13.14 27.65
C ILE A 278 5.56 -12.86 28.62
N ASP A 279 5.78 -13.12 29.90
CA ASP A 279 4.80 -12.92 30.97
C ASP A 279 5.02 -11.59 31.69
N SER A 280 6.27 -11.11 31.78
CA SER A 280 6.57 -9.80 32.35
C SER A 280 7.75 -9.08 31.71
N ILE A 281 7.69 -7.75 31.77
CA ILE A 281 8.73 -6.82 31.32
C ILE A 281 9.01 -5.85 32.46
N THR A 282 10.23 -5.89 33.00
CA THR A 282 10.65 -5.05 34.13
C THR A 282 11.78 -4.10 33.72
N ASP A 283 11.62 -2.82 33.97
CA ASP A 283 12.65 -1.79 33.81
C ASP A 283 13.70 -1.92 34.93
N ALA A 284 14.94 -2.26 34.56
CA ALA A 284 16.08 -2.36 35.46
C ALA A 284 16.99 -1.12 35.44
N GLY A 285 16.53 -0.02 34.84
CA GLY A 285 17.29 1.22 34.68
C GLY A 285 17.89 1.33 33.28
N ASP A 286 18.98 0.61 33.04
CA ASP A 286 19.76 0.65 31.79
C ASP A 286 19.29 -0.38 30.73
N TYR A 287 18.49 -1.36 31.14
CA TYR A 287 17.94 -2.42 30.30
C TYR A 287 16.61 -2.92 30.88
N TYR A 288 15.91 -3.76 30.13
CA TYR A 288 14.70 -4.45 30.55
C TYR A 288 14.98 -5.92 30.81
N VAL A 289 14.39 -6.47 31.87
CA VAL A 289 14.34 -7.90 32.14
C VAL A 289 13.01 -8.45 31.63
N LEU A 290 13.07 -9.30 30.61
CA LEU A 290 11.93 -10.03 30.07
C LEU A 290 11.90 -11.43 30.72
N ARG A 291 10.80 -11.76 31.39
CA ARG A 291 10.58 -13.12 31.91
C ARG A 291 9.59 -13.85 31.03
N SER A 292 9.97 -15.03 30.56
CA SER A 292 9.11 -15.87 29.73
C SER A 292 8.30 -16.87 30.54
N ASN A 293 7.26 -17.41 29.90
CA ASN A 293 6.41 -18.47 30.44
C ASN A 293 7.14 -19.81 30.67
N THR A 294 8.36 -19.94 30.16
CA THR A 294 9.25 -21.10 30.40
C THR A 294 10.11 -20.93 31.66
N GLY A 295 10.08 -19.74 32.27
CA GLY A 295 10.91 -19.37 33.43
C GLY A 295 12.27 -18.77 33.07
N SER A 296 12.57 -18.61 31.77
CA SER A 296 13.80 -17.96 31.30
C SER A 296 13.73 -16.44 31.44
N GLU A 297 14.90 -15.82 31.61
CA GLU A 297 15.06 -14.38 31.72
C GLU A 297 16.03 -13.84 30.67
N TYR A 298 15.69 -12.69 30.10
CA TYR A 298 16.45 -12.06 29.02
C TYR A 298 16.65 -10.57 29.30
N ASN A 299 17.88 -10.10 29.16
CA ASN A 299 18.23 -8.68 29.33
C ASN A 299 18.24 -7.98 27.97
N CYS A 300 17.45 -6.92 27.84
CA CYS A 300 17.22 -6.25 26.57
C CYS A 300 17.45 -4.73 26.71
N THR A 301 18.34 -4.14 25.91
CA THR A 301 18.54 -2.67 25.87
C THR A 301 17.32 -1.94 25.30
N ALA A 302 16.61 -2.58 24.38
CA ALA A 302 15.33 -2.10 23.86
C ALA A 302 14.35 -3.27 23.69
N THR A 303 13.08 -3.00 23.96
CA THR A 303 12.00 -3.98 23.86
C THR A 303 10.88 -3.44 22.98
N VAL A 304 10.48 -4.21 21.98
CA VAL A 304 9.34 -3.91 21.11
C VAL A 304 8.23 -4.92 21.36
N VAL A 305 7.10 -4.45 21.87
CA VAL A 305 5.88 -5.23 22.00
C VAL A 305 5.12 -5.18 20.68
N ALA A 306 5.07 -6.33 19.98
CA ALA A 306 4.39 -6.53 18.70
C ALA A 306 3.25 -7.56 18.78
N THR A 307 2.96 -8.07 19.98
CA THR A 307 1.74 -8.82 20.28
C THR A 307 0.62 -7.85 20.67
N PRO A 308 -0.66 -8.12 20.33
CA PRO A 308 -1.77 -7.28 20.79
C PRO A 308 -1.88 -7.36 22.32
N LEU A 309 -1.69 -6.24 23.01
CA LEU A 309 -1.74 -6.17 24.49
C LEU A 309 -3.15 -6.41 25.04
N ASP A 310 -4.18 -6.24 24.21
CA ASP A 310 -5.57 -6.51 24.56
C ASP A 310 -5.86 -8.02 24.76
N GLU A 311 -4.99 -8.88 24.22
CA GLU A 311 -5.18 -10.34 24.15
C GLU A 311 -4.17 -11.12 24.99
N VAL A 312 -3.27 -10.43 25.70
CA VAL A 312 -2.22 -11.04 26.50
C VAL A 312 -2.10 -10.33 27.85
N ASN A 313 -1.74 -11.08 28.88
CA ASN A 313 -1.58 -10.54 30.22
C ASN A 313 -0.09 -10.38 30.55
N ILE A 314 0.58 -9.41 29.91
CA ILE A 314 1.97 -9.07 30.21
C ILE A 314 2.01 -8.09 31.38
N THR A 315 2.73 -8.43 32.44
CA THR A 315 2.93 -7.54 33.58
C THR A 315 4.08 -6.59 33.31
N PHE A 316 3.82 -5.28 33.40
CA PHE A 316 4.84 -4.25 33.27
C PHE A 316 5.24 -3.70 34.64
N SER A 317 6.53 -3.50 34.87
CA SER A 317 7.06 -2.89 36.08
C SER A 317 8.11 -1.84 35.72
N PRO A 318 7.83 -0.53 35.88
CA PRO A 318 6.58 0.04 36.37
C PRO A 318 5.39 -0.20 35.42
N PRO A 319 4.14 -0.08 35.91
CA PRO A 319 2.96 -0.21 35.05
C PRO A 319 2.95 0.84 33.92
N ILE A 320 2.53 0.41 32.73
CA ILE A 320 2.33 1.29 31.57
C ILE A 320 0.87 1.78 31.49
N SER A 321 0.64 2.88 30.77
CA SER A 321 -0.70 3.40 30.50
C SER A 321 -0.98 3.34 29.00
N ILE A 322 -2.01 2.57 28.62
CA ILE A 322 -2.54 2.50 27.26
C ILE A 322 -4.06 2.69 27.32
N PRO A 323 -4.68 3.41 26.37
CA PRO A 323 -6.12 3.49 26.28
C PRO A 323 -6.71 2.07 26.15
N PRO A 324 -7.78 1.74 26.89
CA PRO A 324 -8.42 0.44 26.75
C PRO A 324 -9.03 0.32 25.36
N ARG A 325 -8.82 -0.82 24.71
CA ARG A 325 -9.34 -1.07 23.37
C ARG A 325 -10.11 -2.36 23.34
N LYS A 326 -11.32 -2.30 22.78
CA LYS A 326 -12.14 -3.48 22.55
C LYS A 326 -11.73 -4.12 21.22
N MET A 327 -11.59 -5.43 21.19
CA MET A 327 -11.28 -6.16 19.96
C MET A 327 -12.56 -6.63 19.26
N GLN A 328 -12.63 -6.42 17.95
CA GLN A 328 -13.59 -7.08 17.07
C GLN A 328 -13.08 -8.47 16.72
N HIS A 329 -13.83 -9.48 17.18
CA HIS A 329 -13.56 -10.86 16.82
C HIS A 329 -14.18 -11.21 15.47
N THR A 330 -13.38 -11.83 14.60
CA THR A 330 -13.83 -12.41 13.34
C THR A 330 -13.80 -13.93 13.48
N HIS A 331 -14.98 -14.53 13.47
CA HIS A 331 -15.15 -15.98 13.44
C HIS A 331 -15.10 -16.44 11.99
N ALA A 332 -13.96 -17.00 11.59
CA ALA A 332 -13.76 -17.59 10.27
C ALA A 332 -14.19 -19.06 10.31
N THR A 333 -15.24 -19.40 9.56
CA THR A 333 -15.72 -20.79 9.42
C THR A 333 -15.44 -21.29 8.01
N PHE A 334 -14.73 -22.40 7.92
CA PHE A 334 -14.41 -23.08 6.67
C PHE A 334 -15.26 -24.31 6.57
N VAL A 335 -15.96 -24.47 5.45
CA VAL A 335 -16.86 -25.61 5.23
C VAL A 335 -16.54 -26.22 3.88
N ARG A 336 -16.37 -27.54 3.83
CA ARG A 336 -16.42 -28.30 2.60
C ARG A 336 -17.82 -28.90 2.45
N GLY A 337 -18.53 -28.58 1.38
CA GLY A 337 -19.92 -29.01 1.24
C GLY A 337 -20.65 -28.38 0.06
N LEU A 338 -21.97 -28.29 0.21
CA LEU A 338 -22.88 -27.68 -0.76
C LEU A 338 -23.86 -26.74 -0.04
N LEU A 339 -24.00 -25.52 -0.54
CA LEU A 339 -24.96 -24.55 0.02
C LEU A 339 -26.40 -25.01 -0.23
N ASN A 340 -27.27 -24.74 0.73
CA ASN A 340 -28.70 -24.95 0.61
C ASN A 340 -29.33 -23.75 -0.15
N PRO A 341 -29.79 -23.90 -1.41
CA PRO A 341 -30.32 -22.78 -2.17
C PRO A 341 -31.61 -22.21 -1.56
N GLY A 342 -32.40 -23.03 -0.87
CA GLY A 342 -33.62 -22.60 -0.20
C GLY A 342 -33.34 -21.60 0.94
N TYR A 343 -32.19 -21.72 1.61
CA TYR A 343 -31.77 -20.77 2.64
C TYR A 343 -31.56 -19.36 2.06
N PHE A 344 -31.10 -19.27 0.81
CA PHE A 344 -30.83 -17.99 0.13
C PHE A 344 -32.02 -17.50 -0.73
N GLY A 345 -33.17 -18.17 -0.65
CA GLY A 345 -34.36 -17.80 -1.42
C GLY A 345 -34.23 -18.06 -2.92
N VAL A 346 -33.39 -19.02 -3.34
CA VAL A 346 -33.22 -19.40 -4.76
C VAL A 346 -33.51 -20.89 -4.98
N ASN A 347 -33.83 -21.26 -6.22
CA ASN A 347 -34.29 -22.62 -6.54
C ASN A 347 -33.17 -23.63 -6.79
N SER A 348 -31.92 -23.18 -6.96
CA SER A 348 -30.78 -24.03 -7.31
C SER A 348 -29.47 -23.48 -6.74
N ALA A 349 -28.57 -24.36 -6.32
CA ALA A 349 -27.24 -23.97 -5.83
C ALA A 349 -26.41 -23.26 -6.92
N SER A 350 -26.66 -23.55 -8.20
CA SER A 350 -26.04 -22.86 -9.34
C SER A 350 -26.49 -21.42 -9.53
N ASN A 351 -27.55 -21.00 -8.83
CA ASN A 351 -28.05 -19.62 -8.79
C ASN A 351 -27.56 -18.84 -7.56
N VAL A 352 -26.73 -19.46 -6.70
CA VAL A 352 -26.12 -18.80 -5.55
C VAL A 352 -24.80 -18.16 -5.98
N PRO A 353 -24.60 -16.85 -5.75
CA PRO A 353 -23.36 -16.15 -6.07
C PRO A 353 -22.13 -16.72 -5.36
N GLU A 354 -20.94 -16.56 -5.96
CA GLU A 354 -19.68 -17.08 -5.41
C GLU A 354 -19.20 -16.27 -4.21
N LEU A 355 -19.53 -14.98 -4.16
CA LEU A 355 -19.36 -14.11 -3.01
C LEU A 355 -20.73 -13.58 -2.57
N ILE A 356 -21.15 -13.97 -1.38
CA ILE A 356 -22.36 -13.47 -0.72
C ILE A 356 -21.92 -12.49 0.36
N GLY A 357 -22.20 -11.20 0.15
CA GLY A 357 -22.13 -10.18 1.18
C GLY A 357 -23.50 -9.93 1.79
N THR A 358 -23.55 -9.55 3.06
CA THR A 358 -24.83 -9.32 3.74
C THR A 358 -25.00 -7.88 4.19
N LEU A 359 -26.25 -7.41 4.18
CA LEU A 359 -26.62 -6.13 4.79
C LEU A 359 -26.42 -6.16 6.31
N GLU A 360 -26.36 -4.98 6.93
CA GLU A 360 -26.28 -4.82 8.38
C GLU A 360 -27.69 -4.91 9.01
N LEU A 361 -28.26 -6.13 9.07
CA LEU A 361 -29.57 -6.39 9.66
C LEU A 361 -29.47 -7.32 10.88
N PRO A 362 -30.29 -7.14 11.93
CA PRO A 362 -30.17 -7.88 13.19
C PRO A 362 -30.25 -9.40 13.08
N ASP A 363 -31.08 -9.90 12.16
CA ASP A 363 -31.38 -11.33 12.03
C ASP A 363 -30.37 -12.09 11.15
N ILE A 364 -29.35 -11.41 10.61
CA ILE A 364 -28.37 -12.01 9.72
C ILE A 364 -27.16 -12.53 10.54
N PRO A 365 -26.87 -13.85 10.52
CA PRO A 365 -25.87 -14.42 11.43
C PRO A 365 -24.42 -14.35 10.93
N PHE A 366 -24.19 -13.97 9.66
CA PHE A 366 -22.85 -13.89 9.07
C PHE A 366 -22.67 -12.62 8.22
N SER A 367 -21.43 -12.16 8.13
CA SER A 367 -21.02 -11.02 7.30
C SER A 367 -20.90 -11.40 5.83
N CYS A 368 -20.33 -12.58 5.54
CA CYS A 368 -20.19 -13.07 4.18
C CYS A 368 -19.95 -14.58 4.07
N ILE A 369 -20.15 -15.09 2.85
CA ILE A 369 -19.77 -16.44 2.41
C ILE A 369 -19.04 -16.30 1.08
N SER A 370 -17.88 -16.92 0.92
CA SER A 370 -17.08 -16.90 -0.30
C SER A 370 -16.67 -18.31 -0.68
N VAL A 371 -16.77 -18.65 -1.97
CA VAL A 371 -16.23 -19.89 -2.53
C VAL A 371 -14.71 -19.76 -2.62
N LEU A 372 -13.99 -20.67 -1.96
CA LEU A 372 -12.53 -20.74 -2.02
C LEU A 372 -12.02 -21.62 -3.15
N LYS A 373 -12.71 -22.74 -3.40
CA LYS A 373 -12.34 -23.73 -4.41
C LYS A 373 -13.54 -24.61 -4.76
N ARG A 374 -13.70 -24.91 -6.04
CA ARG A 374 -14.69 -25.86 -6.57
C ARG A 374 -14.00 -27.19 -6.87
N TYR A 375 -14.43 -28.28 -6.24
CA TYR A 375 -13.92 -29.63 -6.52
C TYR A 375 -14.81 -30.35 -7.54
N SER A 376 -16.13 -30.17 -7.43
CA SER A 376 -17.14 -30.60 -8.40
C SER A 376 -18.36 -29.65 -8.33
N GLU A 377 -19.42 -29.94 -9.08
CA GLU A 377 -20.67 -29.17 -9.00
C GLU A 377 -21.34 -29.24 -7.62
N ASP A 378 -21.18 -30.37 -6.91
CA ASP A 378 -21.80 -30.64 -5.60
C ASP A 378 -20.80 -30.62 -4.43
N ASP A 379 -19.56 -30.19 -4.64
CA ASP A 379 -18.51 -30.18 -3.61
C ASP A 379 -17.59 -28.97 -3.76
N MET A 380 -17.66 -28.06 -2.78
CA MET A 380 -16.90 -26.82 -2.77
C MET A 380 -16.35 -26.53 -1.37
N ALA A 381 -15.22 -25.84 -1.32
CA ALA A 381 -14.72 -25.22 -0.10
C ALA A 381 -15.23 -23.78 0.00
N TYR A 382 -15.75 -23.43 1.17
CA TYR A 382 -16.26 -22.09 1.48
C TYR A 382 -15.51 -21.50 2.66
N LYS A 383 -15.41 -20.17 2.67
CA LYS A 383 -15.03 -19.36 3.83
C LYS A 383 -16.19 -18.47 4.21
N MET A 384 -16.50 -18.44 5.49
CA MET A 384 -17.52 -17.58 6.06
C MET A 384 -16.92 -16.70 7.14
N PHE A 385 -17.36 -15.45 7.19
CA PHE A 385 -17.06 -14.57 8.31
C PHE A 385 -18.33 -14.23 9.08
N SER A 386 -18.25 -14.26 10.40
CA SER A 386 -19.31 -13.86 11.32
C SER A 386 -18.72 -13.18 12.55
N ARG A 387 -19.55 -12.40 13.26
CA ARG A 387 -19.17 -11.76 14.54
C ARG A 387 -19.25 -12.71 15.74
N ALA A 388 -19.91 -13.86 15.56
CA ALA A 388 -20.06 -14.89 16.58
C ALA A 388 -19.84 -16.28 15.96
N LYS A 389 -19.57 -17.28 16.82
CA LYS A 389 -19.43 -18.67 16.39
C LYS A 389 -20.74 -19.18 15.79
N LEU A 390 -20.69 -19.70 14.56
CA LEU A 390 -21.81 -20.40 13.94
C LEU A 390 -21.91 -21.82 14.50
N ASP A 391 -23.03 -22.12 15.18
CA ASP A 391 -23.32 -23.47 15.66
C ASP A 391 -23.66 -24.43 14.51
N ASP A 392 -23.63 -25.72 14.78
CA ASP A 392 -23.85 -26.74 13.75
C ASP A 392 -25.29 -26.75 13.22
N GLY A 393 -26.30 -26.41 14.05
CA GLY A 393 -27.69 -26.36 13.61
C GLY A 393 -27.95 -25.26 12.60
N LEU A 394 -27.34 -24.09 12.77
CA LEU A 394 -27.36 -23.02 11.78
C LEU A 394 -26.57 -23.41 10.51
N LEU A 395 -25.40 -24.04 10.65
CA LEU A 395 -24.65 -24.50 9.49
C LEU A 395 -25.42 -25.56 8.68
N ASP A 396 -26.19 -26.42 9.33
CA ASP A 396 -27.03 -27.42 8.67
C ASP A 396 -28.27 -26.80 7.98
N GLN A 397 -28.63 -25.56 8.32
CA GLN A 397 -29.60 -24.78 7.54
C GLN A 397 -28.96 -24.14 6.30
N ILE A 398 -27.73 -23.61 6.47
CA ILE A 398 -26.98 -22.91 5.41
C ILE A 398 -26.46 -23.90 4.34
N PHE A 399 -26.08 -25.11 4.75
CA PHE A 399 -25.52 -26.15 3.88
C PHE A 399 -26.44 -27.35 3.81
N SER A 400 -26.76 -27.81 2.60
CA SER A 400 -27.52 -29.05 2.40
C SER A 400 -26.69 -30.30 2.68
N ALA A 401 -25.35 -30.19 2.54
CA ALA A 401 -24.42 -31.23 2.92
C ALA A 401 -23.09 -30.61 3.39
N ARG A 402 -22.52 -31.15 4.48
CA ARG A 402 -21.19 -30.78 4.99
C ARG A 402 -20.32 -32.02 5.13
N LYS A 403 -19.09 -31.95 4.64
CA LYS A 403 -18.07 -33.01 4.73
C LYS A 403 -17.02 -32.71 5.80
N GLU A 404 -16.64 -31.44 5.91
CA GLU A 404 -15.59 -30.98 6.82
C GLU A 404 -15.94 -29.57 7.29
N THR A 405 -15.67 -29.24 8.55
CA THR A 405 -15.88 -27.89 9.10
C THR A 405 -14.74 -27.53 10.04
N ILE A 406 -14.07 -26.42 9.77
CA ILE A 406 -12.99 -25.87 10.59
C ILE A 406 -13.40 -24.47 11.04
N ARG A 407 -13.18 -24.13 12.31
CA ARG A 407 -13.56 -22.83 12.88
C ARG A 407 -12.34 -22.18 13.52
N ILE A 408 -12.11 -20.91 13.21
CA ILE A 408 -11.07 -20.10 13.84
C ILE A 408 -11.70 -18.81 14.37
N ASN A 409 -11.26 -18.42 15.57
CA ASN A 409 -11.58 -17.12 16.14
C ASN A 409 -10.31 -16.25 16.12
N TRP A 410 -10.41 -15.10 15.45
CA TRP A 410 -9.37 -14.08 15.46
C TRP A 410 -9.88 -12.87 16.23
N ALA A 411 -9.13 -12.39 17.23
CA ALA A 411 -9.17 -10.97 17.59
C ALA A 411 -8.56 -10.19 16.42
N ALA A 412 -9.36 -9.96 15.38
CA ALA A 412 -8.87 -9.62 14.05
C ALA A 412 -8.45 -8.16 13.98
N TYR A 413 -9.26 -7.27 14.57
CA TYR A 413 -9.12 -5.83 14.49
C TYR A 413 -9.59 -5.19 15.79
N PRO A 414 -9.17 -3.95 16.09
CA PRO A 414 -9.90 -3.10 17.01
C PRO A 414 -11.37 -2.96 16.62
N HIS A 415 -12.23 -2.78 17.61
CA HIS A 415 -13.53 -2.18 17.41
C HIS A 415 -13.30 -0.67 17.24
N TYR A 416 -13.65 -0.13 16.08
CA TYR A 416 -13.36 1.25 15.72
C TYR A 416 -14.53 2.14 16.13
N GLU A 417 -14.25 3.16 16.93
CA GLU A 417 -15.24 4.13 17.41
C GLU A 417 -14.65 5.53 17.23
N ALA A 418 -15.20 6.30 16.29
CA ALA A 418 -14.78 7.67 16.09
C ALA A 418 -15.34 8.57 17.21
N PRO A 419 -14.54 9.49 17.79
CA PRO A 419 -13.13 9.71 17.50
C PRO A 419 -12.20 8.64 18.09
N GLU A 420 -11.25 8.15 17.27
CA GLU A 420 -10.27 7.14 17.72
C GLU A 420 -9.29 7.72 18.76
N GLU A 421 -8.91 6.87 19.71
CA GLU A 421 -7.86 7.12 20.70
C GLU A 421 -6.61 6.28 20.40
N PHE A 422 -5.44 6.90 20.52
CA PHE A 422 -4.16 6.25 20.21
C PHE A 422 -3.32 6.10 21.48
N GLY A 423 -2.81 4.88 21.71
CA GLY A 423 -1.77 4.67 22.71
C GLY A 423 -0.42 5.23 22.26
N PRO A 424 0.51 5.49 23.20
CA PRO A 424 1.85 5.94 22.83
C PRO A 424 2.62 4.83 22.09
N ILE A 425 3.47 5.22 21.12
CA ILE A 425 4.42 4.26 20.52
C ILE A 425 5.53 3.95 21.52
N VAL A 426 5.93 4.93 22.34
CA VAL A 426 6.96 4.80 23.38
C VAL A 426 6.27 4.71 24.73
N LEU A 427 6.23 3.53 25.32
CA LEU A 427 5.36 3.22 26.47
C LEU A 427 5.81 3.86 27.79
N ASP A 428 7.11 4.05 27.97
CA ASP A 428 7.73 4.50 29.23
C ASP A 428 8.62 5.74 29.05
N GLY A 429 8.61 6.34 27.86
CA GLY A 429 9.51 7.45 27.50
C GLY A 429 10.97 7.05 27.24
N LYS A 430 11.33 5.77 27.41
CA LYS A 430 12.69 5.21 27.23
C LYS A 430 12.75 4.34 25.98
N GLN A 431 13.02 3.04 26.14
CA GLN A 431 13.31 2.07 25.08
C GLN A 431 12.31 0.89 25.07
N LEU A 432 11.11 1.10 25.62
CA LEU A 432 9.97 0.19 25.54
C LEU A 432 8.95 0.71 24.53
N TYR A 433 8.69 -0.05 23.47
CA TYR A 433 7.89 0.37 22.33
C TYR A 433 6.67 -0.53 22.12
N TYR A 434 5.54 0.06 21.68
CA TYR A 434 4.36 -0.68 21.25
C TYR A 434 4.01 -0.35 19.79
N VAL A 435 4.34 -1.27 18.88
CA VAL A 435 4.20 -1.04 17.43
C VAL A 435 2.74 -1.12 16.96
N ASN A 436 1.91 -1.91 17.62
CA ASN A 436 0.53 -2.17 17.21
C ASN A 436 -0.46 -1.06 17.62
N THR A 437 0.01 0.05 18.21
CA THR A 437 -0.86 1.20 18.50
C THR A 437 -1.44 1.84 17.23
N PHE A 438 -0.75 1.72 16.08
CA PHE A 438 -1.27 2.19 14.78
C PHE A 438 -2.55 1.44 14.38
N GLU A 439 -2.79 0.23 14.90
CA GLU A 439 -3.99 -0.54 14.56
C GLU A 439 -5.29 0.17 14.94
N SER A 440 -5.29 1.04 15.95
CA SER A 440 -6.48 1.84 16.30
C SER A 440 -6.85 2.84 15.19
N ALA A 441 -5.93 3.16 14.28
CA ALA A 441 -6.20 4.01 13.12
C ALA A 441 -6.74 3.20 11.95
N ALA A 442 -6.03 2.11 11.61
CA ALA A 442 -6.44 1.09 10.66
C ALA A 442 -5.47 -0.10 10.74
N SER A 443 -6.01 -1.30 10.88
CA SER A 443 -5.23 -2.54 10.93
C SER A 443 -5.18 -3.24 9.57
N ALA A 444 -4.00 -3.27 8.97
CA ALA A 444 -3.68 -4.05 7.77
C ALA A 444 -2.22 -4.53 7.82
N ILE A 445 -1.85 -5.44 6.90
CA ILE A 445 -0.46 -5.91 6.74
C ILE A 445 0.49 -4.72 6.58
N GLU A 446 0.09 -3.76 5.75
CA GLU A 446 0.93 -2.60 5.41
C GLU A 446 1.05 -1.60 6.55
N THR A 447 -0.04 -1.32 7.28
CA THR A 447 0.01 -0.37 8.40
C THR A 447 0.92 -0.89 9.52
N GLY A 448 0.93 -2.20 9.77
CA GLY A 448 1.89 -2.85 10.66
C GLY A 448 3.35 -2.69 10.20
N ALA A 449 3.62 -2.79 8.89
CA ALA A 449 4.96 -2.58 8.34
C ALA A 449 5.41 -1.10 8.40
N VAL A 450 4.52 -0.15 8.11
CA VAL A 450 4.78 1.29 8.23
C VAL A 450 5.09 1.68 9.68
N ALA A 451 4.27 1.20 10.63
CA ALA A 451 4.50 1.45 12.06
C ALA A 451 5.83 0.83 12.52
N ALA A 452 6.15 -0.38 12.06
CA ALA A 452 7.40 -1.07 12.37
C ALA A 452 8.64 -0.33 11.86
N GLU A 453 8.58 0.25 10.66
CA GLU A 453 9.68 1.06 10.13
C GLU A 453 9.93 2.31 10.98
N ASN A 454 8.86 2.98 11.43
CA ASN A 454 8.97 4.12 12.34
C ASN A 454 9.60 3.72 13.68
N VAL A 455 9.15 2.61 14.29
CA VAL A 455 9.71 2.08 15.54
C VAL A 455 11.18 1.70 15.40
N ALA A 456 11.56 1.03 14.30
CA ALA A 456 12.97 0.71 14.05
C ALA A 456 13.84 1.97 13.97
N ARG A 457 13.36 3.01 13.28
CA ARG A 457 14.06 4.30 13.19
C ARG A 457 14.17 5.03 14.53
N LEU A 458 13.12 4.97 15.38
CA LEU A 458 13.16 5.48 16.75
C LEU A 458 14.28 4.80 17.56
N ILE A 459 14.34 3.47 17.54
CA ILE A 459 15.35 2.69 18.26
C ILE A 459 16.74 3.05 17.79
N ILE A 460 16.97 3.04 16.47
CA ILE A 460 18.25 3.38 15.85
C ILE A 460 18.71 4.78 16.28
N SER A 461 17.80 5.76 16.25
CA SER A 461 18.12 7.14 16.64
C SER A 461 18.43 7.26 18.14
N ARG A 462 17.66 6.60 19.01
CA ARG A 462 17.81 6.74 20.47
C ARG A 462 18.98 5.95 21.03
N LEU A 463 19.31 4.81 20.45
CA LEU A 463 20.49 4.02 20.81
C LEU A 463 21.76 4.45 20.08
N SER A 464 21.67 5.46 19.21
CA SER A 464 22.80 5.93 18.37
C SER A 464 23.46 4.78 17.58
N LEU A 465 22.65 3.86 17.05
CA LEU A 465 23.17 2.70 16.32
C LEU A 465 23.83 3.12 15.01
N PRO A 466 24.98 2.52 14.63
CA PRO A 466 25.63 2.79 13.37
C PRO A 466 24.71 2.54 12.18
N GLN A 467 24.34 3.61 11.47
CA GLN A 467 23.48 3.51 10.30
C GLN A 467 24.26 3.07 9.08
N ARG A 468 23.65 2.28 8.20
CA ARG A 468 24.17 2.15 6.83
C ARG A 468 24.05 3.50 6.16
N GLY A 469 25.16 4.01 5.63
CA GLY A 469 25.13 5.20 4.78
C GLY A 469 24.03 5.01 3.74
N VAL A 470 23.16 6.01 3.60
CA VAL A 470 22.15 6.02 2.54
C VAL A 470 22.93 6.02 1.23
N GLU A 471 23.12 4.85 0.61
CA GLU A 471 23.41 4.83 -0.81
C GLU A 471 22.24 5.55 -1.50
N PRO A 472 22.49 6.48 -2.43
CA PRO A 472 21.45 7.15 -3.20
C PRO A 472 20.57 6.20 -4.03
N ASP A 473 20.82 4.89 -3.99
CA ASP A 473 20.26 3.86 -4.87
C ASP A 473 19.51 2.74 -4.12
N ALA A 474 18.86 3.04 -2.98
CA ALA A 474 17.66 2.27 -2.64
C ALA A 474 16.64 2.57 -3.76
N PRO A 475 16.19 1.59 -4.56
CA PRO A 475 15.47 1.85 -5.81
C PRO A 475 14.28 2.77 -5.54
N HIS A 476 14.42 4.02 -5.97
CA HIS A 476 13.35 4.98 -6.00
C HIS A 476 12.16 4.34 -6.72
N ILE A 477 11.03 4.32 -6.03
CA ILE A 477 9.79 3.73 -6.51
C ILE A 477 9.47 4.35 -7.87
N LYS A 478 9.54 3.54 -8.93
CA LYS A 478 8.79 3.83 -10.15
C LYS A 478 7.33 3.86 -9.75
N SER A 479 6.71 5.04 -9.86
CA SER A 479 5.26 5.17 -9.95
C SER A 479 4.81 4.34 -11.16
N PHE A 480 4.30 3.14 -10.91
CA PHE A 480 3.60 2.37 -11.94
C PHE A 480 2.15 2.83 -11.92
N ALA A 481 1.90 3.90 -12.67
CA ALA A 481 0.58 4.14 -13.24
C ALA A 481 0.45 3.24 -14.49
N GLU A 482 -0.72 2.62 -14.60
CA GLU A 482 -1.32 2.01 -15.80
C GLU A 482 -0.74 0.66 -16.26
N GLN A 483 -1.49 -0.40 -15.96
CA GLN A 483 -1.53 -1.63 -16.74
C GLN A 483 -2.57 -1.44 -17.86
N GLU A 484 -2.12 -1.33 -19.11
CA GLU A 484 -2.95 -1.69 -20.27
C GLU A 484 -2.68 -3.15 -20.66
N GLU A 485 -3.75 -3.86 -21.05
CA GLU A 485 -3.80 -5.28 -21.39
C GLU A 485 -2.90 -5.68 -22.58
N GLU A 486 -2.56 -6.97 -22.53
CA GLU A 486 -1.69 -7.79 -23.37
C GLU A 486 -1.59 -7.49 -24.88
N GLY A 487 -0.34 -7.44 -25.35
CA GLY A 487 -0.02 -7.49 -26.77
C GLY A 487 1.37 -7.05 -27.18
N SER A 488 2.37 -6.97 -26.29
CA SER A 488 3.76 -6.76 -26.72
C SER A 488 4.77 -7.07 -25.61
N GLN A 489 5.98 -7.49 -26.01
CA GLN A 489 7.11 -7.88 -25.17
C GLN A 489 7.32 -6.95 -23.95
N ARG A 490 7.45 -7.53 -22.74
CA ARG A 490 7.83 -6.82 -21.50
C ARG A 490 9.18 -6.11 -21.68
N ARG A 491 9.21 -4.77 -21.61
CA ARG A 491 10.44 -3.97 -21.73
C ARG A 491 10.89 -3.47 -20.35
N HIS A 492 11.99 -4.02 -19.82
CA HIS A 492 12.67 -3.47 -18.64
C HIS A 492 13.61 -2.32 -19.05
N VAL A 493 13.46 -1.14 -18.44
CA VAL A 493 14.29 0.06 -18.69
C VAL A 493 15.22 0.32 -17.51
N THR A 494 16.53 0.35 -17.79
CA THR A 494 17.64 0.65 -16.85
C THR A 494 18.24 2.02 -17.16
N TYR A 495 18.65 2.80 -16.15
CA TYR A 495 19.23 4.14 -16.27
C TYR A 495 20.75 4.13 -16.07
N LEU A 496 21.48 5.00 -16.78
CA LEU A 496 22.93 5.22 -16.62
C LEU A 496 23.21 6.70 -16.93
N PHE A 497 23.80 7.44 -16.00
CA PHE A 497 23.94 8.90 -16.09
C PHE A 497 25.18 9.30 -16.92
N ARG A 498 24.96 9.57 -18.22
CA ARG A 498 25.85 10.39 -19.06
C ARG A 498 25.09 11.63 -19.55
N ARG A 499 25.81 12.67 -20.02
CA ARG A 499 25.16 13.85 -20.63
C ARG A 499 24.22 13.42 -21.78
N PRO A 500 22.99 13.98 -21.89
CA PRO A 500 22.04 13.59 -22.94
C PRO A 500 22.62 13.87 -24.33
N SER A 501 22.44 12.92 -25.24
CA SER A 501 22.83 13.06 -26.64
C SER A 501 21.60 13.12 -27.55
N ILE A 502 21.76 13.68 -28.75
CA ILE A 502 20.72 13.67 -29.78
C ILE A 502 20.24 12.23 -30.03
N GLY A 503 18.92 12.03 -30.03
CA GLY A 503 18.25 10.74 -30.22
C GLY A 503 17.86 10.04 -28.92
N ASP A 504 18.42 10.44 -27.76
CA ASP A 504 18.09 9.86 -26.46
C ASP A 504 16.62 10.10 -26.09
N ILE A 505 15.93 9.08 -25.58
CA ILE A 505 14.59 9.24 -24.99
C ILE A 505 14.78 9.48 -23.49
N VAL A 506 14.32 10.63 -23.02
CA VAL A 506 14.54 11.12 -21.66
C VAL A 506 13.23 11.25 -20.89
N PHE A 507 13.34 11.03 -19.58
CA PHE A 507 12.29 11.21 -18.59
C PHE A 507 12.62 12.45 -17.78
N PHE A 508 11.70 13.38 -17.58
CA PHE A 508 11.98 14.64 -16.88
C PHE A 508 10.77 15.21 -16.15
N LYS A 509 11.03 16.02 -15.11
CA LYS A 509 10.03 16.82 -14.41
C LYS A 509 10.04 18.24 -14.97
N VAL A 510 8.88 18.82 -15.26
CA VAL A 510 8.81 20.21 -15.78
C VAL A 510 9.11 21.19 -14.64
N PRO A 511 10.06 22.15 -14.79
CA PRO A 511 10.31 23.13 -13.75
C PRO A 511 9.12 24.07 -13.58
N SER A 512 8.85 24.50 -12.34
CA SER A 512 7.76 25.44 -12.00
C SER A 512 7.85 26.78 -12.74
N ALA A 513 9.03 27.14 -13.24
CA ALA A 513 9.28 28.36 -14.02
C ALA A 513 8.89 28.25 -15.51
N VAL A 514 8.42 27.09 -15.97
CA VAL A 514 7.77 26.95 -17.28
C VAL A 514 6.33 27.44 -17.16
N GLN A 515 6.19 28.72 -16.87
CA GLN A 515 4.93 29.42 -16.81
C GLN A 515 4.96 30.45 -17.94
N VAL A 516 4.30 30.07 -19.04
CA VAL A 516 3.90 30.91 -20.17
C VAL A 516 5.05 31.54 -20.98
N CYS A 517 5.40 30.89 -22.09
CA CYS A 517 5.91 31.60 -23.28
C CYS A 517 4.79 31.65 -24.32
N LEU A 518 3.91 32.64 -24.20
CA LEU A 518 3.16 33.15 -25.35
C LEU A 518 4.18 33.94 -26.17
N LEU A 519 4.67 33.39 -27.29
CA LEU A 519 5.45 34.22 -28.21
C LEU A 519 4.50 35.13 -29.01
N PRO A 520 4.80 36.45 -29.08
CA PRO A 520 4.11 37.42 -29.91
C PRO A 520 4.76 37.47 -31.30
N SER A 521 4.01 37.04 -32.33
CA SER A 521 3.99 37.59 -33.70
C SER A 521 3.11 36.67 -34.57
N ALA A 522 2.08 37.23 -35.20
CA ALA A 522 1.05 36.46 -35.90
C ALA A 522 1.42 36.15 -37.38
N PRO A 523 1.27 34.89 -37.83
CA PRO A 523 1.09 34.53 -39.25
C PRO A 523 -0.24 33.74 -39.49
N PRO A 524 -0.65 33.44 -40.74
CA PRO A 524 -2.04 33.49 -41.19
C PRO A 524 -2.98 32.36 -40.68
N LEU A 525 -4.28 32.66 -40.81
CA LEU A 525 -5.48 32.02 -40.22
C LEU A 525 -5.50 30.48 -40.15
N LEU A 526 -4.85 29.77 -41.07
CA LEU A 526 -4.88 28.29 -41.11
C LEU A 526 -4.07 27.64 -39.97
N ASN A 527 -3.01 28.31 -39.47
CA ASN A 527 -2.24 27.82 -38.31
C ASN A 527 -2.93 28.08 -36.97
N GLN A 528 -3.94 28.96 -36.91
CA GLN A 528 -4.66 29.24 -35.66
C GLN A 528 -5.51 28.03 -35.20
N ILE A 529 -6.12 27.30 -36.13
CA ILE A 529 -7.01 26.17 -35.79
C ILE A 529 -6.22 24.96 -35.25
N LEU A 530 -5.01 24.72 -35.78
CA LEU A 530 -4.13 23.63 -35.34
C LEU A 530 -3.31 24.01 -34.09
N ALA A 531 -2.93 25.29 -33.93
CA ALA A 531 -2.31 25.77 -32.69
C ALA A 531 -3.31 25.77 -31.53
N LEU A 532 -4.59 26.09 -31.77
CA LEU A 532 -5.65 26.06 -30.75
C LEU A 532 -5.94 24.66 -30.24
N SER A 533 -5.85 23.61 -31.07
CA SER A 533 -6.08 22.23 -30.60
C SER A 533 -4.92 21.72 -29.74
N THR A 534 -3.67 22.02 -30.11
CA THR A 534 -2.49 21.63 -29.31
C THR A 534 -2.30 22.49 -28.06
N LEU A 535 -2.60 23.78 -28.10
CA LEU A 535 -2.62 24.64 -26.91
C LEU A 535 -3.76 24.27 -25.97
N LYS A 536 -4.96 23.94 -26.46
CA LYS A 536 -6.05 23.39 -25.62
C LYS A 536 -5.62 22.08 -24.97
N MET A 537 -4.98 21.17 -25.72
CA MET A 537 -4.54 19.88 -25.18
C MET A 537 -3.42 20.03 -24.14
N CYS A 538 -2.43 20.89 -24.39
CA CYS A 538 -1.41 21.18 -23.37
C CYS A 538 -2.04 21.87 -22.15
N SER A 539 -2.97 22.83 -22.34
CA SER A 539 -3.67 23.49 -21.22
C SER A 539 -4.52 22.50 -20.41
N PHE A 540 -5.16 21.52 -21.07
CA PHE A 540 -5.95 20.47 -20.43
C PHE A 540 -5.07 19.48 -19.66
N GLN A 541 -3.90 19.11 -20.19
CA GLN A 541 -2.91 18.34 -19.42
C GLN A 541 -2.41 19.13 -18.21
N PHE A 542 -2.07 20.42 -18.34
CA PHE A 542 -1.61 21.22 -17.21
C PHE A 542 -2.71 21.54 -16.18
N GLN A 543 -3.98 21.67 -16.59
CA GLN A 543 -5.12 21.89 -15.68
C GLN A 543 -5.55 20.62 -14.94
N ASN A 544 -5.55 19.44 -15.58
CA ASN A 544 -6.01 18.20 -14.94
C ASN A 544 -4.93 17.54 -14.07
N TYR A 545 -3.64 17.72 -14.37
CA TYR A 545 -2.55 17.15 -13.56
C TYR A 545 -2.02 18.12 -12.49
N GLY A 546 -2.54 19.36 -12.44
CA GLY A 546 -2.11 20.40 -11.52
C GLY A 546 -0.65 20.84 -11.77
N VAL A 547 -0.27 21.97 -11.18
CA VAL A 547 1.14 22.40 -11.09
C VAL A 547 1.86 21.54 -10.04
N ASN A 548 1.80 20.21 -10.20
CA ASN A 548 2.38 19.26 -9.27
C ASN A 548 3.78 18.89 -9.77
N LYS A 549 4.79 19.08 -8.90
CA LYS A 549 6.22 18.96 -9.22
C LYS A 549 6.66 17.51 -9.52
N ASP A 550 5.75 16.54 -9.45
CA ASP A 550 6.04 15.11 -9.54
C ASP A 550 5.58 14.43 -10.84
N VAL A 551 4.98 15.15 -11.78
CA VAL A 551 4.62 14.60 -13.11
C VAL A 551 5.87 14.42 -13.97
N VAL A 552 6.12 13.18 -14.42
CA VAL A 552 7.28 12.82 -15.27
C VAL A 552 6.85 12.69 -16.73
N PHE A 553 7.52 13.43 -17.62
CA PHE A 553 7.29 13.41 -19.06
C PHE A 553 8.33 12.57 -19.79
N ILE A 554 7.91 11.87 -20.85
CA ILE A 554 8.79 11.08 -21.73
C ILE A 554 8.89 11.78 -23.09
N LYS A 555 10.09 12.18 -23.51
CA LYS A 555 10.32 12.84 -24.80
C LYS A 555 11.70 12.48 -25.37
N ARG A 556 11.93 12.72 -26.65
CA ARG A 556 13.21 12.50 -27.33
C ARG A 556 14.02 13.80 -27.42
N VAL A 557 15.32 13.73 -27.15
CA VAL A 557 16.29 14.80 -27.35
C VAL A 557 16.59 14.94 -28.84
N LEU A 558 16.45 16.15 -29.37
CA LEU A 558 16.61 16.43 -30.80
C LEU A 558 17.76 17.39 -31.09
N ALA A 559 18.12 18.22 -30.12
CA ALA A 559 19.25 19.13 -30.21
C ALA A 559 19.82 19.39 -28.79
N THR A 560 21.09 19.76 -28.74
CA THR A 560 21.93 19.90 -27.56
C THR A 560 22.44 21.34 -27.39
N PRO A 561 23.05 21.72 -26.25
CA PRO A 561 23.54 23.06 -26.03
C PRO A 561 24.35 23.63 -27.21
N GLY A 562 24.03 24.86 -27.62
CA GLY A 562 24.72 25.56 -28.71
C GLY A 562 24.16 25.32 -30.11
N ASP A 563 23.35 24.26 -30.32
CA ASP A 563 22.72 23.95 -31.60
C ASP A 563 21.64 24.97 -31.98
N PHE A 564 21.48 25.19 -33.28
CA PHE A 564 20.33 25.89 -33.86
C PHE A 564 19.26 24.88 -34.28
N ILE A 565 18.01 25.11 -33.88
CA ILE A 565 16.89 24.27 -34.24
C ILE A 565 15.78 25.08 -34.90
N GLU A 566 15.24 24.56 -35.99
CA GLU A 566 14.18 25.18 -36.80
C GLU A 566 13.19 24.10 -37.28
N VAL A 567 11.92 24.45 -37.49
CA VAL A 567 10.98 23.61 -38.25
C VAL A 567 10.54 24.38 -39.49
N ARG A 568 10.94 23.92 -40.67
CA ARG A 568 10.61 24.54 -41.95
C ARG A 568 9.84 23.56 -42.81
N GLN A 569 8.66 23.97 -43.31
CA GLN A 569 7.76 23.12 -44.11
C GLN A 569 7.46 21.76 -43.45
N GLY A 570 7.31 21.73 -42.13
CA GLY A 570 7.03 20.52 -41.36
C GLY A 570 8.22 19.58 -41.14
N GLN A 571 9.41 19.96 -41.60
CA GLN A 571 10.66 19.22 -41.41
C GLN A 571 11.51 19.86 -40.32
N LEU A 572 12.04 19.04 -39.42
CA LEU A 572 12.94 19.48 -38.36
C LEU A 572 14.36 19.66 -38.92
N ILE A 573 14.94 20.83 -38.70
CA ILE A 573 16.28 21.21 -39.15
C ILE A 573 17.12 21.54 -37.93
N VAL A 574 18.28 20.89 -37.78
CA VAL A 574 19.26 21.17 -36.72
C VAL A 574 20.58 21.60 -37.37
N ASN A 575 21.08 22.78 -37.00
CA ASN A 575 22.29 23.40 -37.56
C ASN A 575 22.27 23.49 -39.10
N GLY A 576 21.11 23.78 -39.69
CA GLY A 576 20.93 23.86 -41.14
C GLY A 576 20.77 22.50 -41.85
N ILE A 577 20.84 21.40 -41.12
CA ILE A 577 20.69 20.04 -41.66
C ILE A 577 19.29 19.51 -41.31
N ALA A 578 18.53 19.15 -42.34
CA ALA A 578 17.25 18.50 -42.17
C ALA A 578 17.42 17.09 -41.56
N LEU A 579 16.82 16.86 -40.40
CA LEU A 579 16.89 15.57 -39.72
C LEU A 579 15.97 14.55 -40.38
N LYS A 580 16.52 13.34 -40.61
CA LYS A 580 15.75 12.19 -41.11
C LYS A 580 15.22 11.37 -39.92
N GLU A 581 13.94 11.52 -39.64
CA GLU A 581 13.32 10.95 -38.43
C GLU A 581 12.52 9.69 -38.76
N HIS A 582 13.13 8.52 -38.60
CA HIS A 582 12.51 7.22 -38.94
C HIS A 582 11.43 6.76 -37.95
N TYR A 583 11.23 7.49 -36.86
CA TYR A 583 10.36 7.13 -35.73
C TYR A 583 9.11 8.01 -35.63
N THR A 584 8.93 8.97 -36.54
CA THR A 584 7.74 9.84 -36.58
C THR A 584 6.73 9.31 -37.58
N ALA A 585 5.45 9.22 -37.20
CA ALA A 585 4.40 8.74 -38.10
C ALA A 585 4.01 9.76 -39.19
N THR A 586 4.16 11.06 -38.93
CA THR A 586 3.80 12.16 -39.85
C THR A 586 4.72 13.38 -39.65
N HIS A 587 4.82 14.22 -40.69
CA HIS A 587 5.53 15.51 -40.61
C HIS A 587 4.81 16.47 -39.66
N ALA A 588 5.54 17.46 -39.12
CA ALA A 588 4.94 18.49 -38.29
C ALA A 588 4.02 19.38 -39.13
N LEU A 589 2.84 19.72 -38.60
CA LEU A 589 1.87 20.60 -39.27
C LEU A 589 2.12 22.09 -39.00
N TYR A 590 3.31 22.45 -38.52
CA TYR A 590 3.66 23.80 -38.10
C TYR A 590 5.09 24.14 -38.51
N THR A 591 5.41 25.44 -38.46
CA THR A 591 6.76 25.99 -38.62
C THR A 591 7.24 26.60 -37.31
N MET A 592 8.54 26.57 -37.08
CA MET A 592 9.19 27.15 -35.90
C MET A 592 10.42 27.90 -36.37
N GLU A 593 10.55 29.16 -35.97
CA GLU A 593 11.73 29.97 -36.27
C GLU A 593 13.00 29.37 -35.65
N ALA A 594 14.15 29.68 -36.26
CA ALA A 594 15.42 29.17 -35.82
C ALA A 594 15.76 29.69 -34.42
N MET A 595 16.00 28.79 -33.48
CA MET A 595 16.37 29.08 -32.10
C MET A 595 17.72 28.47 -31.79
N ARG A 596 18.63 29.24 -31.19
CA ARG A 596 19.87 28.70 -30.62
C ARG A 596 19.62 28.20 -29.21
N LEU A 597 20.04 26.98 -28.90
CA LEU A 597 19.87 26.40 -27.57
C LEU A 597 20.89 26.96 -26.58
N PRO A 598 20.45 27.43 -25.40
CA PRO A 598 21.36 27.92 -24.37
C PRO A 598 22.17 26.80 -23.75
N GLU A 599 23.29 27.17 -23.13
CA GLU A 599 24.10 26.23 -22.34
C GLU A 599 23.27 25.52 -21.26
N GLY A 600 23.58 24.24 -21.03
CA GLY A 600 22.87 23.42 -20.04
C GLY A 600 21.44 23.02 -20.39
N HIS A 601 20.95 23.28 -21.62
CA HIS A 601 19.61 22.93 -22.06
C HIS A 601 19.60 21.99 -23.27
N VAL A 602 18.55 21.17 -23.38
CA VAL A 602 18.27 20.33 -24.56
C VAL A 602 16.92 20.68 -25.14
N PHE A 603 16.72 20.42 -26.44
CA PHE A 603 15.40 20.51 -27.05
C PHE A 603 14.78 19.14 -27.16
N VAL A 604 13.57 18.97 -26.61
CA VAL A 604 12.88 17.67 -26.57
C VAL A 604 11.51 17.71 -27.22
N MET A 605 11.15 16.69 -27.99
CA MET A 605 9.78 16.53 -28.49
C MET A 605 9.29 15.08 -28.43
N GLY A 606 7.98 14.90 -28.52
CA GLY A 606 7.37 13.57 -28.64
C GLY A 606 7.40 13.08 -30.09
N ASP A 607 7.49 11.77 -30.26
CA ASP A 607 7.53 11.12 -31.58
C ASP A 607 6.21 11.32 -32.35
N ASN A 608 5.07 11.51 -31.64
CA ASN A 608 3.82 11.99 -32.22
C ASN A 608 3.80 13.52 -32.29
N ARG A 609 4.47 14.08 -33.31
CA ARG A 609 4.78 15.52 -33.45
C ARG A 609 3.59 16.45 -33.27
N ASN A 610 2.46 16.09 -33.86
CA ASN A 610 1.26 16.93 -33.90
C ASN A 610 0.41 16.81 -32.64
N ASN A 611 0.56 15.72 -31.88
CA ASN A 611 -0.27 15.42 -30.71
C ASN A 611 0.53 15.26 -29.40
N SER A 612 1.75 15.81 -29.32
CA SER A 612 2.56 15.79 -28.11
C SER A 612 3.05 17.19 -27.72
N CYS A 613 2.95 17.53 -26.43
CA CYS A 613 3.52 18.74 -25.85
C CYS A 613 5.03 18.53 -25.63
N GLY A 614 5.87 19.48 -26.01
CA GLY A 614 7.33 19.38 -25.95
C GLY A 614 7.96 20.77 -25.91
N SER A 615 9.27 20.87 -26.17
CA SER A 615 10.02 22.14 -26.13
C SER A 615 9.48 23.22 -27.07
N ARG A 616 8.65 22.85 -28.05
CA ARG A 616 7.87 23.81 -28.87
C ARG A 616 6.85 24.63 -28.07
N ALA A 617 6.29 24.06 -27.01
CA ALA A 617 5.21 24.67 -26.24
C ALA A 617 5.73 25.35 -24.97
N TRP A 618 6.81 24.82 -24.39
CA TRP A 618 7.37 25.28 -23.13
C TRP A 618 8.82 25.79 -23.19
N GLY A 619 9.47 25.73 -24.34
CA GLY A 619 10.87 26.12 -24.52
C GLY A 619 11.89 25.01 -24.23
N PRO A 620 13.20 25.32 -24.33
CA PRO A 620 14.28 24.37 -24.04
C PRO A 620 14.19 23.79 -22.62
N LEU A 621 14.52 22.50 -22.49
CA LEU A 621 14.50 21.78 -21.22
C LEU A 621 15.87 21.85 -20.52
N PRO A 622 15.97 22.34 -19.27
CA PRO A 622 17.21 22.25 -18.50
C PRO A 622 17.64 20.79 -18.31
N ILE A 623 18.91 20.47 -18.55
CA ILE A 623 19.42 19.09 -18.41
C ILE A 623 19.25 18.58 -16.98
N ALA A 624 19.36 19.46 -15.97
CA ALA A 624 19.17 19.13 -14.56
C ALA A 624 17.77 18.58 -14.23
N ASN A 625 16.78 18.82 -15.10
CA ASN A 625 15.42 18.34 -14.91
C ASN A 625 15.19 16.92 -15.44
N ILE A 626 16.17 16.36 -16.16
CA ILE A 626 16.11 14.99 -16.68
C ILE A 626 16.41 14.01 -15.53
N VAL A 627 15.41 13.23 -15.18
CA VAL A 627 15.47 12.23 -14.10
C VAL A 627 15.90 10.86 -14.60
N GLY A 628 15.93 10.63 -15.91
CA GLY A 628 16.39 9.37 -16.49
C GLY A 628 16.40 9.33 -18.01
N ARG A 629 16.97 8.26 -18.58
CA ARG A 629 17.07 7.98 -20.01
C ARG A 629 16.74 6.52 -20.36
N TYR A 630 15.96 6.31 -21.40
CA TYR A 630 15.72 4.98 -21.96
C TYR A 630 17.01 4.39 -22.56
N MET A 631 17.41 3.20 -22.15
CA MET A 631 18.63 2.55 -22.66
C MET A 631 18.37 1.36 -23.56
N THR A 632 17.57 0.40 -23.12
CA THR A 632 17.28 -0.81 -23.89
C THR A 632 15.95 -1.40 -23.44
N SER A 633 15.40 -2.27 -24.29
CA SER A 633 14.31 -3.15 -23.95
C SER A 633 14.74 -4.58 -24.15
N PHE A 634 14.75 -5.37 -23.08
CA PHE A 634 14.98 -6.81 -23.20
C PHE A 634 13.70 -7.52 -23.55
N THR A 635 13.75 -8.40 -24.55
CA THR A 635 12.66 -9.32 -24.88
C THR A 635 13.06 -10.69 -24.34
N ARG A 636 12.27 -11.29 -23.44
CA ARG A 636 12.58 -12.62 -22.89
C ARG A 636 12.40 -13.65 -24.02
N SER A 637 13.47 -14.01 -24.72
CA SER A 637 13.51 -15.21 -25.55
C SER A 637 13.75 -16.41 -24.64
N SER A 638 12.91 -17.43 -24.81
CA SER A 638 13.02 -18.74 -24.16
C SER A 638 14.45 -19.29 -24.22
N PHE A 639 15.11 -19.38 -23.07
CA PHE A 639 16.21 -20.33 -22.89
C PHE A 639 15.57 -21.64 -22.42
N GLN A 640 15.79 -22.69 -23.21
CA GLN A 640 15.42 -24.08 -22.93
C GLN A 640 16.11 -24.61 -21.68
#